data_AF-A0AA36N9H3-F1
#
_entry.id   AF-A0AA36N9H3-F1
#
_cell.length_a   1.000
_cell.length_b   1.000
_cell.length_c   1.000
_cell.angle_alpha   90.00
_cell.angle_beta   90.00
_cell.angle_gamma   90.00
#
_symmetry.space_group_name_H-M   'P 1'
#
loop_
_entity.id
_entity.type
_entity.pdbx_description
1 polymer ?
#
loop_
_entity_poly.entity_id
_entity_poly.type
_entity_poly.pdbx_seq_one_letter_code
_entity_poly.pdbx_strand_id
1 'polypeptide(L)'
;MAATGGLAILVDEKRVNELLQQKSGLKALLRSTFNTVLFVCFLILFTSLALSEPRDKMRAFEGYLRKRFDETAPVRLKDVGSVEAFWDYHNASFMPAVYGQDLAKYSYPGATIPTWLQIDGPNYLYGLGRMRAMNVKPNLGCKVAEQFSSYFPTCYGPFSPEALDRDAFGPMNGEGVPSFFFTPDANGEEYEGILARYPTGGYTEIYTPDYLTTNSKFQVMRDDGFVSEKTRALFLEFTIYNFNLGLYGVCRIVFEIAAAGDWTQTFELDVLMQRNLQPLGAGSTEDWLFLILEAALVLFVLRYVLEEASEFIGFESKGTGMQLAIKWDYFMDAWNILDWFNLIMMIITVCYKVDTWSKAGSLYVISPSNWNDVTMDMYSDFHGVAANVRQIQSLVSFNTILTWFKAVKYINIIPYVTTFMQTVSISQQNLGSWIVVFITTLVGFVLAWSTAFGGDVSSLRTPFQAFRFIMLTILGNSDVSVIYEVSPFLGALLIMMYVVSIFFIIMNLFYAIIVSTLSDAKAEEDSKQKKKWAVLQDRITDSWHAINYGGKMEKQFRSCFPGLYSRLMKRHQRVQAHEKERDDMVLGKEMKIRMQDSTIALGPGSATWGRRPRRQLATVAIEDKVESEDEGSEPDLGPLRTLDQLRESKEADLMLTFGSTSTSVGNEVDDQKLTDDGVDLVIDATRHIAHGVVERSRGARGVLLNEMAESMEVLNNVSLVLEVLGKRTRDLEAQQRQILKNI
;
A
#
# COMPACT_ATOMS: atom_id res chain seq x y z
N MET A 1 41.41 58.55 -0.33
CA MET A 1 41.45 58.55 1.16
C MET A 1 41.21 57.10 1.56
N ALA A 2 42.19 56.41 2.13
CA ALA A 2 42.49 56.39 3.58
C ALA A 2 41.26 55.91 4.38
N ALA A 3 41.20 54.71 4.97
CA ALA A 3 42.11 54.07 5.96
C ALA A 3 42.17 54.90 7.27
N THR A 4 42.03 54.37 8.50
CA THR A 4 41.98 52.99 9.08
C THR A 4 40.85 52.91 10.13
N GLY A 5 40.48 51.83 10.82
CA GLY A 5 40.93 50.43 10.97
C GLY A 5 40.42 49.88 12.33
N GLY A 6 40.39 48.56 12.56
CA GLY A 6 39.91 47.98 13.82
C GLY A 6 40.11 46.46 13.85
N LEU A 7 40.61 45.91 14.96
CA LEU A 7 41.14 44.54 15.01
C LEU A 7 40.19 43.55 15.70
N ALA A 8 40.10 42.35 15.12
CA ALA A 8 39.85 41.04 15.72
C ALA A 8 39.00 40.92 17.01
N ILE A 9 37.93 40.13 16.92
CA ILE A 9 37.74 38.93 17.76
C ILE A 9 37.31 37.78 16.83
N LEU A 10 38.16 36.75 16.71
CA LEU A 10 37.86 35.52 15.96
C LEU A 10 37.37 34.45 16.95
N VAL A 11 36.07 34.44 17.24
CA VAL A 11 35.40 33.25 17.83
C VAL A 11 34.62 32.53 16.74
N ASP A 12 35.39 32.00 15.78
CA ASP A 12 35.13 30.72 15.11
C ASP A 12 33.66 30.47 14.69
N GLU A 13 33.02 31.45 14.02
CA GLU A 13 31.59 31.43 13.68
C GLU A 13 31.19 30.21 12.83
N LYS A 14 32.10 29.75 11.96
CA LYS A 14 31.96 28.46 11.26
C LYS A 14 31.85 27.29 12.22
N ARG A 15 32.71 27.23 13.23
CA ARG A 15 32.78 26.14 14.21
C ARG A 15 31.64 26.19 15.22
N VAL A 16 31.13 27.38 15.54
CA VAL A 16 29.86 27.55 16.27
C VAL A 16 28.70 27.00 15.43
N ASN A 17 28.64 27.33 14.13
CA ASN A 17 27.64 26.77 13.22
C ASN A 17 27.78 25.26 13.01
N GLU A 18 29.00 24.70 12.98
CA GLU A 18 29.24 23.25 12.90
C GLU A 18 28.87 22.53 14.20
N LEU A 19 29.15 23.11 15.38
CA LEU A 19 28.73 22.58 16.67
C LEU A 19 27.20 22.70 16.87
N LEU A 20 26.59 23.75 16.31
CA LEU A 20 25.14 23.86 16.21
C LEU A 20 24.57 22.83 15.23
N GLN A 21 25.22 22.54 14.10
CA GLN A 21 24.84 21.45 13.18
C GLN A 21 25.06 20.04 13.78
N GLN A 22 26.05 19.83 14.66
CA GLN A 22 26.18 18.57 15.39
C GLN A 22 25.10 18.42 16.47
N LYS A 23 24.85 19.47 17.26
CA LYS A 23 23.81 19.44 18.32
C LYS A 23 22.39 19.47 17.76
N SER A 24 22.15 20.11 16.61
CA SER A 24 20.90 19.99 15.88
C SER A 24 20.82 18.67 15.14
N GLY A 25 21.91 18.18 14.54
CA GLY A 25 21.98 16.90 13.82
C GLY A 25 21.54 15.72 14.67
N LEU A 26 22.12 15.53 15.86
CA LEU A 26 21.70 14.43 16.74
C LEU A 26 20.25 14.61 17.23
N LYS A 27 19.82 15.83 17.55
CA LYS A 27 18.44 16.11 17.99
C LYS A 27 17.40 15.98 16.87
N ALA A 28 17.75 16.32 15.64
CA ALA A 28 16.92 16.20 14.46
C ALA A 28 16.83 14.75 14.01
N LEU A 29 17.93 13.99 14.10
CA LEU A 29 17.93 12.54 13.89
C LEU A 29 17.05 11.85 14.94
N LEU A 30 17.19 12.18 16.23
CA LEU A 30 16.31 11.68 17.30
C LEU A 30 14.83 12.07 17.08
N ARG A 31 14.54 13.31 16.64
CA ARG A 31 13.17 13.75 16.30
C ARG A 31 12.63 13.02 15.08
N SER A 32 13.46 12.76 14.07
CA SER A 32 13.10 12.03 12.86
C SER A 32 12.83 10.55 13.15
N THR A 33 13.68 9.88 13.94
CA THR A 33 13.43 8.49 14.38
C THR A 33 12.20 8.41 15.28
N PHE A 34 11.98 9.38 16.18
CA PHE A 34 10.77 9.44 16.99
C PHE A 34 9.50 9.61 16.15
N ASN A 35 9.46 10.56 15.21
CA ASN A 35 8.33 10.74 14.29
C ASN A 35 8.11 9.48 13.41
N THR A 36 9.17 8.75 13.04
CA THR A 36 9.08 7.49 12.27
C THR A 36 8.49 6.36 13.11
N VAL A 37 8.95 6.17 14.36
CA VAL A 37 8.36 5.20 15.31
C VAL A 37 6.90 5.53 15.58
N LEU A 38 6.57 6.81 15.76
CA LEU A 38 5.20 7.28 15.96
C LEU A 38 4.30 6.95 14.76
N PHE A 39 4.79 7.16 13.53
CA PHE A 39 4.08 6.77 12.31
C PHE A 39 3.90 5.25 12.21
N VAL A 40 4.89 4.44 12.58
CA VAL A 40 4.76 2.98 12.62
C VAL A 40 3.71 2.53 13.64
N CYS A 41 3.68 3.13 14.84
CA CYS A 41 2.64 2.87 15.84
C CYS A 41 1.24 3.26 15.33
N PHE A 42 1.11 4.41 14.66
CA PHE A 42 -0.14 4.85 14.03
C PHE A 42 -0.60 3.87 12.92
N LEU A 43 0.32 3.41 12.06
CA LEU A 43 0.02 2.48 10.98
C LEU A 43 -0.41 1.10 11.53
N ILE A 44 0.23 0.61 12.59
CA ILE A 44 -0.18 -0.62 13.31
C ILE A 44 -1.56 -0.44 13.95
N LEU A 45 -1.83 0.69 14.60
CA LEU A 45 -3.13 0.98 15.20
C LEU A 45 -4.25 1.05 14.14
N PHE A 46 -4.04 1.81 13.07
CA PHE A 46 -4.97 1.94 11.96
C PHE A 46 -5.27 0.58 11.31
N THR A 47 -4.23 -0.23 11.04
CA THR A 47 -4.42 -1.57 10.44
C THR A 47 -5.09 -2.56 11.38
N SER A 48 -4.80 -2.54 12.68
CA SER A 48 -5.54 -3.37 13.66
C SER A 48 -7.02 -3.01 13.76
N LEU A 49 -7.36 -1.72 13.63
CA LEU A 49 -8.75 -1.26 13.64
C LEU A 49 -9.46 -1.60 12.32
N ALA A 50 -8.80 -1.43 11.17
CA ALA A 50 -9.33 -1.82 9.86
C ALA A 50 -9.58 -3.34 9.75
N LEU A 51 -8.79 -4.16 10.44
CA LEU A 51 -8.96 -5.62 10.53
C LEU A 51 -9.83 -6.08 11.71
N SER A 52 -10.40 -5.16 12.52
CA SER A 52 -11.15 -5.52 13.73
C SER A 52 -12.54 -6.10 13.50
N GLU A 53 -13.12 -5.94 12.30
CA GLU A 53 -14.40 -6.54 11.94
C GLU A 53 -14.18 -7.98 11.44
N PRO A 54 -14.66 -9.04 12.13
CA PRO A 54 -14.48 -10.43 11.70
C PRO A 54 -15.27 -10.77 10.42
N ARG A 55 -14.69 -10.41 9.27
CA ARG A 55 -15.28 -10.56 7.93
C ARG A 55 -15.68 -11.99 7.59
N ASP A 56 -14.97 -12.99 8.11
CA ASP A 56 -15.29 -14.41 7.86
C ASP A 56 -16.66 -14.80 8.43
N LYS A 57 -16.98 -14.32 9.64
CA LYS A 57 -18.30 -14.54 10.28
C LYS A 57 -19.40 -13.81 9.49
N MET A 58 -19.14 -12.56 9.07
CA MET A 58 -20.07 -11.76 8.27
C MET A 58 -20.38 -12.45 6.93
N ARG A 59 -19.34 -12.91 6.22
CA ARG A 59 -19.48 -13.55 4.90
C ARG A 59 -20.12 -14.93 4.97
N ALA A 60 -19.87 -15.69 6.03
CA ALA A 60 -20.56 -16.96 6.27
C ALA A 60 -22.08 -16.76 6.49
N PHE A 61 -22.45 -15.73 7.26
CA PHE A 61 -23.85 -15.37 7.49
C PHE A 61 -24.51 -14.78 6.23
N GLU A 62 -23.81 -13.94 5.47
CA GLU A 62 -24.25 -13.44 4.17
C GLU A 62 -24.55 -14.60 3.20
N GLY A 63 -23.63 -15.56 3.09
CA GLY A 63 -23.78 -16.74 2.23
C GLY A 63 -24.91 -17.68 2.65
N TYR A 64 -25.24 -17.76 3.95
CA TYR A 64 -26.44 -18.46 4.43
C TYR A 64 -27.72 -17.75 3.96
N LEU A 65 -27.80 -16.42 4.11
CA LEU A 65 -28.98 -15.65 3.73
C LEU A 65 -29.20 -15.63 2.20
N ARG A 66 -28.14 -15.47 1.40
CA ARG A 66 -28.22 -15.59 -0.07
C ARG A 66 -28.71 -16.96 -0.53
N LYS A 67 -28.34 -18.04 0.19
CA LYS A 67 -28.88 -19.39 -0.08
C LYS A 67 -30.36 -19.51 0.28
N ARG A 68 -30.76 -19.02 1.46
CA ARG A 68 -32.14 -19.12 1.96
C ARG A 68 -33.16 -18.39 1.08
N PHE A 69 -32.79 -17.24 0.50
CA PHE A 69 -33.69 -16.39 -0.28
C PHE A 69 -33.49 -16.45 -1.81
N ASP A 70 -32.35 -16.93 -2.32
CA ASP A 70 -32.11 -17.04 -3.78
C ASP A 70 -31.58 -18.43 -4.19
N GLU A 71 -30.34 -18.80 -3.80
CA GLU A 71 -29.65 -19.96 -4.43
C GLU A 71 -30.35 -21.31 -4.22
N THR A 72 -31.10 -21.49 -3.11
CA THR A 72 -31.83 -22.72 -2.78
C THR A 72 -33.35 -22.52 -2.68
N ALA A 73 -33.84 -21.38 -3.14
CA ALA A 73 -35.25 -21.05 -3.14
C ALA A 73 -36.03 -21.85 -4.23
N PRO A 74 -37.29 -22.27 -3.99
CA PRO A 74 -38.10 -22.98 -4.99
C PRO A 74 -38.27 -22.23 -6.31
N VAL A 75 -38.44 -20.91 -6.23
CA VAL A 75 -38.30 -19.95 -7.32
C VAL A 75 -37.13 -19.03 -6.98
N ARG A 76 -36.19 -18.82 -7.89
CA ARG A 76 -35.01 -17.95 -7.66
C ARG A 76 -35.30 -16.53 -8.13
N LEU A 77 -34.59 -15.53 -7.61
CA LEU A 77 -34.83 -14.12 -7.95
C LEU A 77 -34.66 -13.85 -9.45
N LYS A 78 -33.71 -14.52 -10.10
CA LYS A 78 -33.41 -14.37 -11.53
C LYS A 78 -34.50 -14.89 -12.47
N ASP A 79 -35.43 -15.70 -11.94
CA ASP A 79 -36.54 -16.25 -12.72
C ASP A 79 -37.80 -15.35 -12.64
N VAL A 80 -37.76 -14.24 -11.88
CA VAL A 80 -38.89 -13.32 -11.66
C VAL A 80 -38.98 -12.26 -12.77
N GLY A 81 -39.56 -12.65 -13.91
CA GLY A 81 -39.74 -11.80 -15.10
C GLY A 81 -41.14 -11.17 -15.28
N SER A 82 -42.05 -11.32 -14.32
CA SER A 82 -43.43 -10.81 -14.44
C SER A 82 -44.11 -10.59 -13.09
N VAL A 83 -45.26 -9.90 -13.08
CA VAL A 83 -46.09 -9.69 -11.87
C VAL A 83 -46.55 -11.02 -11.26
N GLU A 84 -46.90 -12.00 -12.10
CA GLU A 84 -47.29 -13.34 -11.64
C GLU A 84 -46.09 -14.09 -11.05
N ALA A 85 -44.94 -14.09 -11.73
CA ALA A 85 -43.72 -14.70 -11.21
C ALA A 85 -43.23 -14.04 -9.90
N PHE A 86 -43.48 -12.74 -9.71
CA PHE A 86 -43.21 -12.04 -8.45
C PHE A 86 -44.10 -12.56 -7.32
N TRP A 87 -45.41 -12.70 -7.55
CA TRP A 87 -46.32 -13.23 -6.54
C TRP A 87 -46.05 -14.71 -6.24
N ASP A 88 -45.64 -15.49 -7.23
CA ASP A 88 -45.30 -16.90 -7.05
C ASP A 88 -43.95 -17.05 -6.31
N TYR A 89 -42.95 -16.20 -6.60
CA TYR A 89 -41.74 -16.08 -5.76
C TYR A 89 -42.07 -15.65 -4.33
N HIS A 90 -42.94 -14.66 -4.14
CA HIS A 90 -43.36 -14.19 -2.81
C HIS A 90 -44.00 -15.33 -1.99
N ASN A 91 -44.94 -16.07 -2.58
CA ASN A 91 -45.67 -17.13 -1.89
C ASN A 91 -44.88 -18.43 -1.72
N ALA A 92 -44.10 -18.85 -2.73
CA ALA A 92 -43.38 -20.13 -2.71
C ALA A 92 -41.96 -20.04 -2.11
N SER A 93 -41.25 -18.94 -2.31
CA SER A 93 -39.89 -18.74 -1.78
C SER A 93 -39.88 -17.84 -0.56
N PHE A 94 -40.34 -16.59 -0.69
CA PHE A 94 -40.11 -15.58 0.33
C PHE A 94 -40.85 -15.86 1.65
N MET A 95 -42.14 -16.15 1.58
CA MET A 95 -42.97 -16.40 2.76
C MET A 95 -42.47 -17.60 3.59
N PRO A 96 -42.21 -18.80 3.03
CA PRO A 96 -41.56 -19.90 3.77
C PRO A 96 -40.11 -19.62 4.18
N ALA A 97 -39.41 -18.70 3.49
CA ALA A 97 -38.07 -18.28 3.89
C ALA A 97 -38.08 -17.37 5.13
N VAL A 98 -39.11 -16.54 5.34
CA VAL A 98 -39.27 -15.65 6.52
C VAL A 98 -39.92 -16.36 7.71
N TYR A 99 -41.00 -17.12 7.51
CA TYR A 99 -41.75 -17.75 8.62
C TYR A 99 -41.18 -19.11 9.08
N GLY A 100 -40.08 -19.55 8.49
CA GLY A 100 -39.42 -20.83 8.81
C GLY A 100 -40.16 -22.04 8.24
N GLN A 101 -39.63 -23.24 8.51
CA GLN A 101 -40.22 -24.50 8.02
C GLN A 101 -41.41 -24.99 8.87
N ASP A 102 -41.46 -24.61 10.15
CA ASP A 102 -42.38 -25.19 11.15
C ASP A 102 -43.68 -24.36 11.26
N LEU A 103 -44.31 -24.09 10.12
CA LEU A 103 -45.51 -23.23 9.99
C LEU A 103 -46.64 -23.61 10.97
N ALA A 104 -46.78 -24.92 11.25
CA ALA A 104 -47.77 -25.48 12.16
C ALA A 104 -47.63 -24.99 13.63
N LYS A 105 -46.43 -24.54 14.02
CA LYS A 105 -46.11 -24.03 15.36
C LYS A 105 -46.83 -22.71 15.69
N TYR A 106 -47.28 -21.99 14.66
CA TYR A 106 -47.91 -20.67 14.79
C TYR A 106 -49.34 -20.61 14.24
N SER A 107 -49.78 -21.62 13.49
CA SER A 107 -51.01 -21.59 12.69
C SER A 107 -52.26 -22.18 13.36
N TYR A 108 -52.37 -22.18 14.69
CA TYR A 108 -53.53 -22.74 15.41
C TYR A 108 -54.30 -21.67 16.23
N PRO A 109 -55.65 -21.73 16.31
CA PRO A 109 -56.43 -20.77 17.07
C PRO A 109 -56.05 -20.79 18.56
N GLY A 110 -55.63 -19.65 19.10
CA GLY A 110 -55.16 -19.53 20.48
C GLY A 110 -53.66 -19.82 20.68
N ALA A 111 -52.87 -19.93 19.61
CA ALA A 111 -51.42 -19.93 19.70
C ALA A 111 -50.90 -18.63 20.33
N THR A 112 -50.03 -18.74 21.35
CA THR A 112 -49.22 -17.61 21.81
C THR A 112 -48.11 -17.38 20.79
N ILE A 113 -48.33 -16.44 19.86
CA ILE A 113 -47.32 -16.06 18.87
C ILE A 113 -46.07 -15.59 19.65
N PRO A 114 -44.87 -16.14 19.39
CA PRO A 114 -43.67 -15.69 20.07
C PRO A 114 -43.34 -14.27 19.63
N THR A 115 -42.79 -13.50 20.56
CA THR A 115 -42.22 -12.18 20.30
C THR A 115 -41.11 -12.22 19.23
N TRP A 116 -40.38 -13.34 19.15
CA TRP A 116 -39.30 -13.55 18.16
C TRP A 116 -39.60 -14.72 17.22
N LEU A 117 -39.78 -14.43 15.94
CA LEU A 117 -40.01 -15.42 14.89
C LEU A 117 -38.68 -16.12 14.52
N GLN A 118 -38.59 -17.42 14.78
CA GLN A 118 -37.40 -18.23 14.50
C GLN A 118 -37.41 -18.70 13.04
N ILE A 119 -36.37 -18.36 12.27
CA ILE A 119 -36.28 -18.65 10.83
C ILE A 119 -35.68 -20.04 10.61
N ASP A 120 -34.46 -20.24 11.12
CA ASP A 120 -33.72 -21.49 11.08
C ASP A 120 -32.56 -21.42 12.08
N GLY A 121 -32.34 -22.50 12.85
CA GLY A 121 -31.28 -22.58 13.85
C GLY A 121 -31.23 -21.34 14.79
N PRO A 122 -30.09 -20.63 14.87
CA PRO A 122 -29.92 -19.44 15.72
C PRO A 122 -30.35 -18.11 15.05
N ASN A 123 -31.00 -18.16 13.87
CA ASN A 123 -31.41 -16.98 13.10
C ASN A 123 -32.89 -16.67 13.36
N TYR A 124 -33.20 -15.41 13.66
CA TYR A 124 -34.55 -14.93 13.97
C TYR A 124 -34.85 -13.65 13.20
N LEU A 125 -36.11 -13.41 12.86
CA LEU A 125 -36.53 -12.13 12.30
C LEU A 125 -36.39 -11.04 13.37
N TYR A 126 -35.87 -9.88 12.98
CA TYR A 126 -35.78 -8.70 13.83
C TYR A 126 -36.97 -7.79 13.57
N GLY A 127 -37.87 -7.66 14.55
CA GLY A 127 -39.14 -6.98 14.37
C GLY A 127 -39.96 -7.67 13.28
N LEU A 128 -40.47 -6.88 12.33
CA LEU A 128 -41.28 -7.34 11.19
C LEU A 128 -40.69 -6.85 9.87
N GLY A 129 -41.00 -7.54 8.77
CA GLY A 129 -40.68 -7.07 7.42
C GLY A 129 -41.71 -6.04 6.91
N ARG A 130 -41.35 -5.30 5.85
CA ARG A 130 -42.29 -4.49 5.06
C ARG A 130 -42.12 -4.77 3.56
N MET A 131 -43.24 -4.75 2.84
CA MET A 131 -43.26 -4.62 1.38
C MET A 131 -43.52 -3.15 1.03
N ARG A 132 -42.78 -2.59 0.07
CA ARG A 132 -42.87 -1.18 -0.31
C ARG A 132 -42.91 -1.05 -1.83
N ALA A 133 -43.89 -0.34 -2.37
CA ALA A 133 -44.07 -0.17 -3.81
C ALA A 133 -43.96 1.31 -4.22
N MET A 134 -43.31 1.54 -5.36
CA MET A 134 -43.22 2.82 -6.06
C MET A 134 -44.06 2.76 -7.33
N ASN A 135 -45.10 3.60 -7.39
CA ASN A 135 -45.99 3.71 -8.54
C ASN A 135 -45.79 5.07 -9.25
N VAL A 136 -46.08 5.14 -10.55
CA VAL A 136 -46.07 6.39 -11.32
C VAL A 136 -47.45 6.79 -11.84
N LYS A 137 -47.71 8.09 -11.93
CA LYS A 137 -48.98 8.65 -12.40
C LYS A 137 -49.18 8.40 -13.91
N PRO A 138 -50.42 8.10 -14.35
CA PRO A 138 -50.71 7.87 -15.77
C PRO A 138 -50.47 9.13 -16.60
N ASN A 139 -50.01 8.93 -17.83
CA ASN A 139 -49.76 9.95 -18.85
C ASN A 139 -48.72 11.04 -18.46
N LEU A 140 -47.89 10.77 -17.44
CA LEU A 140 -46.67 11.52 -17.15
C LEU A 140 -45.43 10.73 -17.60
N GLY A 141 -44.37 11.44 -18.01
CA GLY A 141 -43.11 10.84 -18.48
C GLY A 141 -43.18 10.13 -19.85
N CYS A 142 -44.35 9.94 -20.45
CA CYS A 142 -44.53 9.42 -21.80
C CYS A 142 -45.69 10.11 -22.53
N LYS A 143 -45.73 9.96 -23.85
CA LYS A 143 -46.82 10.47 -24.71
C LYS A 143 -47.19 9.42 -25.76
N VAL A 144 -48.45 8.99 -25.77
CA VAL A 144 -49.01 8.19 -26.86
C VAL A 144 -49.15 9.08 -28.09
N ALA A 145 -48.76 8.60 -29.27
CA ALA A 145 -48.98 9.34 -30.51
C ALA A 145 -50.48 9.48 -30.78
N GLU A 146 -50.92 10.66 -31.24
CA GLU A 146 -52.34 11.04 -31.35
C GLU A 146 -53.21 9.98 -32.07
N GLN A 147 -52.67 9.38 -33.14
CA GLN A 147 -53.29 8.31 -33.93
C GLN A 147 -53.67 7.05 -33.13
N PHE A 148 -53.01 6.80 -31.99
CA PHE A 148 -53.22 5.64 -31.13
C PHE A 148 -53.88 5.98 -29.79
N SER A 149 -54.16 7.25 -29.52
CA SER A 149 -54.75 7.73 -28.26
C SER A 149 -56.13 7.11 -27.93
N SER A 150 -56.88 6.69 -28.95
CA SER A 150 -58.16 5.99 -28.84
C SER A 150 -58.04 4.51 -28.45
N TYR A 151 -56.88 3.90 -28.69
CA TYR A 151 -56.58 2.49 -28.34
C TYR A 151 -55.82 2.38 -27.02
N PHE A 152 -54.95 3.35 -26.73
CA PHE A 152 -54.13 3.40 -25.51
C PHE A 152 -54.36 4.74 -24.79
N PRO A 153 -55.42 4.86 -23.96
CA PRO A 153 -55.76 6.10 -23.25
C PRO A 153 -54.81 6.37 -22.05
N THR A 154 -54.08 5.36 -21.60
CA THR A 154 -53.15 5.39 -20.47
C THR A 154 -51.78 4.87 -20.90
N CYS A 155 -50.74 5.60 -20.52
CA CYS A 155 -49.34 5.22 -20.64
C CYS A 155 -48.60 5.53 -19.33
N TYR A 156 -47.61 4.73 -18.97
CA TYR A 156 -46.81 4.91 -17.76
C TYR A 156 -45.33 5.09 -18.12
N GLY A 157 -44.78 6.28 -17.87
CA GLY A 157 -43.39 6.61 -18.20
C GLY A 157 -42.33 5.85 -17.38
N PRO A 158 -41.04 6.15 -17.59
CA PRO A 158 -39.98 5.79 -16.65
C PRO A 158 -40.20 6.52 -15.31
N PHE A 159 -39.57 6.03 -14.23
CA PHE A 159 -39.66 6.69 -12.93
C PHE A 159 -39.01 8.09 -12.97
N SER A 160 -39.71 9.07 -12.39
CA SER A 160 -39.14 10.38 -12.05
C SER A 160 -39.78 10.92 -10.76
N PRO A 161 -39.12 11.83 -10.03
CA PRO A 161 -39.69 12.42 -8.82
C PRO A 161 -41.00 13.17 -9.05
N GLU A 162 -41.19 13.75 -10.25
CA GLU A 162 -42.42 14.43 -10.67
C GLU A 162 -43.55 13.45 -11.01
N ALA A 163 -43.20 12.25 -11.53
CA ALA A 163 -44.14 11.22 -11.92
C ALA A 163 -44.62 10.34 -10.75
N LEU A 164 -44.07 10.51 -9.54
CA LEU A 164 -44.41 9.70 -8.37
C LEU A 164 -45.92 9.76 -8.05
N ASP A 165 -46.56 8.59 -8.02
CA ASP A 165 -47.92 8.44 -7.52
C ASP A 165 -47.93 8.51 -5.99
N ARG A 166 -48.91 9.26 -5.46
CA ARG A 166 -49.17 9.43 -4.03
C ARG A 166 -50.65 9.33 -3.69
N ASP A 167 -51.49 9.11 -4.71
CA ASP A 167 -52.94 9.14 -4.56
C ASP A 167 -53.40 7.75 -4.07
N ALA A 168 -54.39 7.69 -3.18
CA ALA A 168 -54.82 6.41 -2.60
C ALA A 168 -55.58 5.55 -3.64
N PHE A 169 -55.38 4.23 -3.62
CA PHE A 169 -55.96 3.31 -4.61
C PHE A 169 -56.32 1.94 -4.01
N GLY A 170 -56.86 1.05 -4.85
CA GLY A 170 -57.44 -0.24 -4.44
C GLY A 170 -58.96 -0.14 -4.25
N PRO A 171 -59.64 -1.25 -3.88
CA PRO A 171 -61.06 -1.20 -3.51
C PRO A 171 -61.31 -0.27 -2.31
N MET A 172 -62.55 0.20 -2.20
CA MET A 172 -63.00 0.93 -1.02
C MET A 172 -63.42 -0.06 0.07
N ASN A 173 -62.86 0.11 1.26
CA ASN A 173 -63.32 -0.53 2.49
C ASN A 173 -64.77 -0.11 2.82
N GLY A 174 -65.41 -0.80 3.76
CA GLY A 174 -66.81 -0.52 4.16
C GLY A 174 -67.10 0.91 4.65
N GLU A 175 -66.05 1.68 4.96
CA GLU A 175 -66.11 3.10 5.36
C GLU A 175 -65.86 4.08 4.19
N GLY A 176 -65.73 3.58 2.95
CA GLY A 176 -65.51 4.38 1.74
C GLY A 176 -64.05 4.79 1.48
N VAL A 177 -63.11 4.38 2.33
CA VAL A 177 -61.68 4.68 2.22
C VAL A 177 -60.98 3.60 1.36
N PRO A 178 -60.10 3.95 0.39
CA PRO A 178 -59.35 2.96 -0.39
C PRO A 178 -58.46 2.05 0.49
N SER A 179 -58.06 0.88 -0.02
CA SER A 179 -57.21 -0.04 0.74
C SER A 179 -55.74 0.38 0.84
N PHE A 180 -55.18 1.06 -0.18
CA PHE A 180 -53.74 1.37 -0.25
C PHE A 180 -53.43 2.87 -0.23
N PHE A 181 -52.54 3.27 0.67
CA PHE A 181 -52.12 4.65 0.90
C PHE A 181 -50.62 4.85 0.69
N PHE A 182 -50.23 6.05 0.26
CA PHE A 182 -48.82 6.44 0.24
C PHE A 182 -48.38 6.85 1.66
N THR A 183 -47.44 6.11 2.22
CA THR A 183 -46.79 6.41 3.51
C THR A 183 -45.46 7.13 3.27
N PRO A 184 -45.28 8.38 3.74
CA PRO A 184 -43.97 9.04 3.72
C PRO A 184 -43.08 8.45 4.82
N ASP A 185 -41.85 8.07 4.47
CA ASP A 185 -40.82 7.70 5.45
C ASP A 185 -39.85 8.87 5.62
N ALA A 186 -39.72 9.38 6.84
CA ALA A 186 -38.84 10.50 7.19
C ALA A 186 -37.47 10.05 7.73
N ASN A 187 -37.31 8.78 8.08
CA ASN A 187 -36.11 8.22 8.72
C ASN A 187 -35.34 7.28 7.78
N GLY A 188 -36.04 6.67 6.80
CA GLY A 188 -35.43 5.88 5.74
C GLY A 188 -34.56 6.71 4.79
N GLU A 189 -33.88 6.02 3.88
CA GLU A 189 -32.94 6.60 2.92
C GLU A 189 -33.42 6.41 1.48
N GLU A 190 -33.02 7.32 0.58
CA GLU A 190 -33.26 7.18 -0.86
C GLU A 190 -32.49 5.98 -1.43
N TYR A 191 -33.12 5.22 -2.32
CA TYR A 191 -32.51 4.06 -2.96
C TYR A 191 -31.92 4.42 -4.32
N GLU A 192 -30.60 4.28 -4.48
CA GLU A 192 -29.93 4.39 -5.78
C GLU A 192 -29.96 3.04 -6.51
N GLY A 193 -30.96 2.86 -7.37
CA GLY A 193 -31.19 1.65 -8.15
C GLY A 193 -30.47 1.64 -9.51
N ILE A 194 -30.72 0.59 -10.29
CA ILE A 194 -30.11 0.37 -11.62
C ILE A 194 -30.78 1.26 -12.68
N LEU A 195 -32.10 1.43 -12.60
CA LEU A 195 -32.90 2.18 -13.57
C LEU A 195 -33.17 3.62 -13.12
N ALA A 196 -33.29 3.86 -11.81
CA ALA A 196 -33.56 5.18 -11.24
C ALA A 196 -33.14 5.30 -9.76
N ARG A 197 -33.09 6.54 -9.26
CA ARG A 197 -33.01 6.86 -7.84
C ARG A 197 -34.42 7.06 -7.28
N TYR A 198 -34.81 6.26 -6.30
CA TYR A 198 -36.14 6.23 -5.70
C TYR A 198 -36.15 6.93 -4.34
N PRO A 199 -37.15 7.78 -4.05
CA PRO A 199 -37.22 8.54 -2.79
C PRO A 199 -37.58 7.65 -1.60
N THR A 200 -37.61 8.26 -0.41
CA THR A 200 -38.13 7.62 0.80
C THR A 200 -39.66 7.46 0.75
N GLY A 201 -40.20 6.57 1.58
CA GLY A 201 -41.62 6.23 1.58
C GLY A 201 -42.04 5.34 0.40
N GLY A 202 -43.33 5.36 0.09
CA GLY A 202 -43.97 4.52 -0.93
C GLY A 202 -45.35 4.06 -0.46
N TYR A 203 -46.00 3.16 -1.21
CA TYR A 203 -47.12 2.38 -0.69
C TYR A 203 -46.53 1.23 0.13
N THR A 204 -46.64 1.27 1.45
CA THR A 204 -46.03 0.25 2.34
C THR A 204 -47.07 -0.64 2.98
N GLU A 205 -46.74 -1.93 3.10
CA GLU A 205 -47.50 -2.88 3.90
C GLU A 205 -46.57 -3.70 4.78
N ILE A 206 -46.84 -3.68 6.08
CA ILE A 206 -46.08 -4.42 7.10
C ILE A 206 -46.65 -5.84 7.21
N TYR A 207 -45.75 -6.81 7.36
CA TYR A 207 -46.05 -8.23 7.59
C TYR A 207 -46.44 -8.44 9.05
N THR A 208 -47.41 -9.32 9.36
CA THR A 208 -47.80 -9.60 10.76
C THR A 208 -46.97 -10.75 11.36
N PRO A 209 -46.88 -10.86 12.70
CA PRO A 209 -46.25 -12.00 13.37
C PRO A 209 -46.85 -13.38 13.01
N ASP A 210 -48.10 -13.43 12.56
CA ASP A 210 -48.79 -14.65 12.14
C ASP A 210 -48.78 -14.81 10.61
N TYR A 211 -48.39 -16.01 10.17
CA TYR A 211 -48.35 -16.41 8.76
C TYR A 211 -49.73 -16.38 8.10
N LEU A 212 -50.81 -16.78 8.79
CA LEU A 212 -52.14 -16.92 8.17
C LEU A 212 -52.77 -15.56 7.85
N THR A 213 -52.76 -14.62 8.80
CA THR A 213 -53.21 -13.24 8.58
C THR A 213 -52.36 -12.56 7.52
N THR A 214 -51.02 -12.68 7.57
CA THR A 214 -50.12 -12.18 6.53
C THR A 214 -50.47 -12.74 5.15
N ASN A 215 -50.57 -14.06 5.00
CA ASN A 215 -50.88 -14.69 3.72
C ASN A 215 -52.27 -14.25 3.19
N SER A 216 -53.30 -14.16 4.04
CA SER A 216 -54.61 -13.66 3.63
C SER A 216 -54.57 -12.20 3.14
N LYS A 217 -53.76 -11.35 3.79
CA LYS A 217 -53.57 -9.95 3.41
C LYS A 217 -52.86 -9.83 2.06
N PHE A 218 -51.77 -10.55 1.85
CA PHE A 218 -51.04 -10.52 0.57
C PHE A 218 -51.81 -11.22 -0.57
N GLN A 219 -52.69 -12.18 -0.29
CA GLN A 219 -53.64 -12.71 -1.28
C GLN A 219 -54.65 -11.64 -1.73
N VAL A 220 -55.28 -10.91 -0.81
CA VAL A 220 -56.14 -9.77 -1.16
C VAL A 220 -55.36 -8.70 -1.96
N MET A 221 -54.10 -8.42 -1.60
CA MET A 221 -53.25 -7.49 -2.38
C MET A 221 -52.92 -7.97 -3.80
N ARG A 222 -52.84 -9.30 -4.04
CA ARG A 222 -52.69 -9.88 -5.39
C ARG A 222 -53.96 -9.66 -6.20
N ASP A 223 -55.12 -9.96 -5.61
CA ASP A 223 -56.42 -9.87 -6.27
C ASP A 223 -56.86 -8.41 -6.53
N ASP A 224 -56.53 -7.49 -5.62
CA ASP A 224 -56.78 -6.04 -5.72
C ASP A 224 -55.83 -5.31 -6.70
N GLY A 225 -54.81 -6.00 -7.24
CA GLY A 225 -53.86 -5.41 -8.19
C GLY A 225 -52.88 -4.40 -7.58
N PHE A 226 -52.42 -4.61 -6.34
CA PHE A 226 -51.44 -3.76 -5.66
C PHE A 226 -50.17 -3.54 -6.50
N VAL A 227 -49.70 -4.61 -7.15
CA VAL A 227 -48.66 -4.57 -8.19
C VAL A 227 -49.36 -4.52 -9.56
N SER A 228 -49.06 -3.51 -10.37
CA SER A 228 -49.71 -3.28 -11.67
C SER A 228 -48.79 -2.52 -12.64
N GLU A 229 -49.23 -2.25 -13.87
CA GLU A 229 -48.43 -1.60 -14.92
C GLU A 229 -47.84 -0.23 -14.53
N LYS A 230 -48.44 0.43 -13.53
CA LYS A 230 -47.96 1.69 -12.94
C LYS A 230 -46.77 1.52 -11.99
N THR A 231 -46.46 0.31 -11.54
CA THR A 231 -45.36 0.04 -10.60
C THR A 231 -44.00 0.12 -11.29
N ARG A 232 -43.00 0.72 -10.63
CA ARG A 232 -41.63 0.89 -11.14
C ARG A 232 -40.55 0.36 -10.21
N ALA A 233 -40.83 0.19 -8.93
CA ALA A 233 -40.00 -0.60 -8.03
C ALA A 233 -40.84 -1.25 -6.93
N LEU A 234 -40.44 -2.47 -6.53
CA LEU A 234 -40.92 -3.19 -5.37
C LEU A 234 -39.72 -3.51 -4.47
N PHE A 235 -39.88 -3.29 -3.17
CA PHE A 235 -38.88 -3.60 -2.15
C PHE A 235 -39.48 -4.57 -1.13
N LEU A 236 -38.77 -5.65 -0.84
CA LEU A 236 -38.98 -6.51 0.33
C LEU A 236 -37.87 -6.21 1.32
N GLU A 237 -38.20 -5.52 2.41
CA GLU A 237 -37.25 -4.95 3.38
C GLU A 237 -37.47 -5.60 4.75
N PHE A 238 -36.43 -6.22 5.30
CA PHE A 238 -36.49 -7.00 6.54
C PHE A 238 -35.09 -7.14 7.15
N THR A 239 -35.00 -7.36 8.47
CA THR A 239 -33.71 -7.58 9.16
C THR A 239 -33.74 -8.91 9.90
N ILE A 240 -32.63 -9.65 9.87
CA ILE A 240 -32.49 -10.96 10.54
C ILE A 240 -31.35 -10.88 11.55
N TYR A 241 -31.59 -11.27 12.80
CA TYR A 241 -30.58 -11.31 13.85
C TYR A 241 -30.10 -12.74 14.11
N ASN A 242 -28.79 -12.92 14.26
CA ASN A 242 -28.17 -14.18 14.64
C ASN A 242 -27.61 -14.09 16.06
N PHE A 243 -28.29 -14.73 17.03
CA PHE A 243 -27.92 -14.66 18.45
C PHE A 243 -26.55 -15.29 18.77
N ASN A 244 -26.09 -16.26 17.99
CA ASN A 244 -24.79 -16.92 18.22
C ASN A 244 -23.60 -16.08 17.74
N LEU A 245 -23.83 -15.14 16.81
CA LEU A 245 -22.77 -14.31 16.20
C LEU A 245 -22.86 -12.84 16.60
N GLY A 246 -24.00 -12.36 17.10
CA GLY A 246 -24.22 -10.93 17.41
C GLY A 246 -24.33 -10.06 16.16
N LEU A 247 -24.82 -10.63 15.06
CA LEU A 247 -24.86 -9.99 13.74
C LEU A 247 -26.30 -9.76 13.27
N TYR A 248 -26.54 -8.58 12.69
CA TYR A 248 -27.79 -8.21 12.02
C TYR A 248 -27.57 -8.26 10.50
N GLY A 249 -28.35 -9.06 9.79
CA GLY A 249 -28.40 -9.11 8.33
C GLY A 249 -29.54 -8.25 7.84
N VAL A 250 -29.22 -7.04 7.37
CA VAL A 250 -30.18 -6.07 6.84
C VAL A 250 -30.43 -6.42 5.39
N CYS A 251 -31.62 -6.95 5.10
CA CYS A 251 -31.97 -7.54 3.82
C CYS A 251 -32.90 -6.61 3.03
N ARG A 252 -32.54 -6.34 1.77
CA ARG A 252 -33.37 -5.60 0.81
C ARG A 252 -33.37 -6.34 -0.52
N ILE A 253 -34.50 -6.95 -0.87
CA ILE A 253 -34.73 -7.50 -2.21
C ILE A 253 -35.49 -6.44 -3.00
N VAL A 254 -34.94 -6.03 -4.14
CA VAL A 254 -35.53 -5.02 -5.03
C VAL A 254 -35.89 -5.66 -6.37
N PHE A 255 -37.08 -5.35 -6.87
CA PHE A 255 -37.50 -5.63 -8.24
C PHE A 255 -37.79 -4.28 -8.91
N GLU A 256 -36.90 -3.83 -9.79
CA GLU A 256 -37.13 -2.63 -10.59
C GLU A 256 -37.78 -3.02 -11.92
N ILE A 257 -38.79 -2.26 -12.35
CA ILE A 257 -39.58 -2.53 -13.55
C ILE A 257 -39.34 -1.39 -14.53
N ALA A 258 -38.71 -1.70 -15.67
CA ALA A 258 -38.51 -0.73 -16.74
C ALA A 258 -39.83 -0.34 -17.39
N ALA A 259 -39.91 0.87 -17.96
CA ALA A 259 -41.10 1.32 -18.70
C ALA A 259 -41.40 0.49 -19.98
N ALA A 260 -40.48 -0.38 -20.38
CA ALA A 260 -40.66 -1.37 -21.45
C ALA A 260 -41.20 -2.74 -20.97
N GLY A 261 -41.41 -2.93 -19.66
CA GLY A 261 -41.88 -4.19 -19.06
C GLY A 261 -40.77 -5.17 -18.64
N ASP A 262 -39.50 -4.81 -18.80
CA ASP A 262 -38.34 -5.60 -18.33
C ASP A 262 -38.17 -5.52 -16.80
N TRP A 263 -37.71 -6.60 -16.17
CA TRP A 263 -37.58 -6.75 -14.71
C TRP A 263 -36.11 -6.99 -14.33
N THR A 264 -35.54 -6.10 -13.51
CA THR A 264 -34.19 -6.26 -12.96
C THR A 264 -34.23 -6.44 -11.45
N GLN A 265 -33.69 -7.56 -10.96
CA GLN A 265 -33.78 -7.98 -9.57
C GLN A 265 -32.43 -7.86 -8.85
N THR A 266 -32.42 -7.20 -7.69
CA THR A 266 -31.22 -6.93 -6.88
C THR A 266 -31.43 -7.40 -5.45
N PHE A 267 -30.56 -8.27 -4.93
CA PHE A 267 -30.57 -8.63 -3.50
C PHE A 267 -29.40 -7.96 -2.77
N GLU A 268 -29.70 -6.84 -2.13
CA GLU A 268 -28.81 -6.18 -1.19
C GLU A 268 -28.90 -6.80 0.21
N LEU A 269 -27.74 -6.97 0.81
CA LEU A 269 -27.57 -7.57 2.12
C LEU A 269 -26.33 -6.97 2.79
N ASP A 270 -26.55 -6.13 3.79
CA ASP A 270 -25.48 -5.59 4.63
C ASP A 270 -25.48 -6.33 5.97
N VAL A 271 -24.29 -6.73 6.45
CA VAL A 271 -24.14 -7.38 7.76
C VAL A 271 -23.57 -6.37 8.76
N LEU A 272 -24.34 -6.05 9.79
CA LEU A 272 -24.00 -5.09 10.84
C LEU A 272 -23.65 -5.78 12.15
N MET A 273 -22.79 -5.12 12.93
CA MET A 273 -22.39 -5.52 14.28
C MET A 273 -23.00 -4.56 15.31
N GLN A 274 -23.23 -5.05 16.54
CA GLN A 274 -23.71 -4.21 17.65
C GLN A 274 -22.85 -2.94 17.85
N ARG A 275 -21.52 -3.03 17.69
CA ARG A 275 -20.57 -1.89 17.75
C ARG A 275 -20.83 -0.78 16.72
N ASN A 276 -21.44 -1.12 15.59
CA ASN A 276 -21.77 -0.15 14.53
C ASN A 276 -23.07 0.60 14.88
N LEU A 277 -23.94 -0.01 15.69
CA LEU A 277 -25.18 0.58 16.19
C LEU A 277 -24.95 1.40 17.48
N GLN A 278 -24.09 0.93 18.38
CA GLN A 278 -23.80 1.60 19.66
C GLN A 278 -22.29 1.66 19.93
N PRO A 279 -21.74 2.79 20.41
CA PRO A 279 -20.29 2.97 20.58
C PRO A 279 -19.66 2.06 21.65
N LEU A 280 -20.47 1.50 22.55
CA LEU A 280 -20.04 0.51 23.57
C LEU A 280 -20.39 -0.94 23.17
N GLY A 281 -20.92 -1.17 21.96
CA GLY A 281 -21.31 -2.50 21.47
C GLY A 281 -22.28 -3.22 22.40
N ALA A 282 -21.88 -4.39 22.91
CA ALA A 282 -22.67 -5.14 23.91
C ALA A 282 -22.23 -4.87 25.36
N GLY A 283 -21.33 -3.90 25.58
CA GLY A 283 -20.69 -3.61 26.85
C GLY A 283 -19.57 -4.60 27.21
N SER A 284 -19.08 -5.38 26.24
CA SER A 284 -18.01 -6.38 26.47
C SER A 284 -16.65 -5.73 26.70
N THR A 285 -15.72 -6.45 27.32
CA THR A 285 -14.33 -5.97 27.50
C THR A 285 -13.60 -5.76 26.16
N GLU A 286 -14.01 -6.46 25.10
CA GLU A 286 -13.48 -6.26 23.75
C GLU A 286 -14.02 -4.96 23.14
N ASP A 287 -15.32 -4.67 23.28
CA ASP A 287 -15.91 -3.40 22.84
C ASP A 287 -15.21 -2.19 23.48
N TRP A 288 -14.98 -2.24 24.81
CA TRP A 288 -14.26 -1.21 25.54
C TRP A 288 -12.81 -1.02 25.05
N LEU A 289 -12.11 -2.11 24.75
CA LEU A 289 -10.75 -2.06 24.21
C LEU A 289 -10.73 -1.43 22.81
N PHE A 290 -11.66 -1.80 21.92
CA PHE A 290 -11.77 -1.18 20.60
C PHE A 290 -12.14 0.30 20.69
N LEU A 291 -13.04 0.71 21.59
CA LEU A 291 -13.38 2.12 21.79
C LEU A 291 -12.17 2.95 22.23
N ILE A 292 -11.30 2.42 23.10
CA ILE A 292 -10.04 3.06 23.51
C ILE A 292 -9.06 3.17 22.33
N LEU A 293 -8.94 2.13 21.50
CA LEU A 293 -8.10 2.16 20.30
C LEU A 293 -8.61 3.16 19.26
N GLU A 294 -9.92 3.27 19.06
CA GLU A 294 -10.51 4.27 18.17
C GLU A 294 -10.31 5.71 18.69
N ALA A 295 -10.48 5.94 20.00
CA ALA A 295 -10.16 7.22 20.62
C ALA A 295 -8.68 7.60 20.46
N ALA A 296 -7.77 6.62 20.58
CA ALA A 296 -6.35 6.82 20.31
C ALA A 296 -6.09 7.16 18.83
N LEU A 297 -6.78 6.51 17.88
CA LEU A 297 -6.67 6.82 16.46
C LEU A 297 -7.14 8.25 16.15
N VAL A 298 -8.26 8.69 16.72
CA VAL A 298 -8.75 10.07 16.59
C VAL A 298 -7.74 11.08 17.15
N LEU A 299 -7.05 10.76 18.25
CA LEU A 299 -5.98 11.60 18.80
C LEU A 299 -4.77 11.67 17.85
N PHE A 300 -4.38 10.57 17.19
CA PHE A 300 -3.33 10.60 16.15
C PHE A 300 -3.75 11.45 14.94
N VAL A 301 -4.99 11.30 14.45
CA VAL A 301 -5.51 12.13 13.35
C VAL A 301 -5.49 13.61 13.71
N LEU A 302 -5.97 13.98 14.91
CA LEU A 302 -5.93 15.36 15.39
C LEU A 302 -4.48 15.88 15.53
N ARG A 303 -3.54 15.05 15.98
CA ARG A 303 -2.10 15.41 16.01
C ARG A 303 -1.56 15.68 14.60
N TYR A 304 -1.86 14.83 13.62
CA TYR A 304 -1.39 15.03 12.24
C TYR A 304 -2.04 16.25 11.57
N VAL A 305 -3.34 16.51 11.81
CA VAL A 305 -4.00 17.73 11.32
C VAL A 305 -3.33 18.98 11.90
N LEU A 306 -2.93 18.98 13.17
CA LEU A 306 -2.18 20.08 13.78
C LEU A 306 -0.74 20.18 13.26
N GLU A 307 -0.07 19.06 12.98
CA GLU A 307 1.29 19.02 12.44
C GLU A 307 1.31 19.62 11.02
N GLU A 308 0.49 19.12 10.10
CA GLU A 308 0.37 19.65 8.72
C GLU A 308 -0.15 21.10 8.69
N ALA A 309 -1.10 21.48 9.57
CA ALA A 309 -1.58 22.85 9.66
C ALA A 309 -0.47 23.83 10.09
N SER A 310 0.47 23.39 10.94
CA SER A 310 1.60 24.20 11.38
C SER A 310 2.66 24.44 10.29
N GLU A 311 2.68 23.62 9.23
CA GLU A 311 3.65 23.79 8.13
C GLU A 311 3.21 24.86 7.11
N PHE A 312 1.91 24.91 6.79
CA PHE A 312 1.34 25.90 5.87
C PHE A 312 0.96 27.23 6.54
N ILE A 313 0.55 27.21 7.82
CA ILE A 313 0.30 28.43 8.63
C ILE A 313 1.61 28.90 9.25
N GLY A 314 2.43 29.58 8.46
CA GLY A 314 3.69 30.15 8.92
C GLY A 314 3.47 31.37 9.82
N PHE A 315 3.78 31.27 11.11
CA PHE A 315 3.91 32.43 11.99
C PHE A 315 5.26 33.12 11.77
N GLU A 316 5.32 34.06 10.81
CA GLU A 316 6.51 34.89 10.63
C GLU A 316 6.60 35.97 11.71
N SER A 317 7.65 35.91 12.54
CA SER A 317 7.96 36.97 13.50
C SER A 317 8.68 38.14 12.80
N LYS A 318 7.90 39.06 12.23
CA LYS A 318 8.37 40.36 11.72
C LYS A 318 8.11 41.46 12.75
N GLY A 319 8.84 41.38 13.87
CA GLY A 319 8.76 42.33 14.97
C GLY A 319 7.70 41.97 16.02
N THR A 320 7.24 42.97 16.77
CA THR A 320 6.29 42.85 17.91
C THR A 320 4.83 42.61 17.51
N GLY A 321 4.58 42.04 16.33
CA GLY A 321 3.26 41.62 15.85
C GLY A 321 3.35 40.27 15.15
N MET A 322 2.52 39.32 15.58
CA MET A 322 2.44 37.98 14.98
C MET A 322 1.47 38.00 13.79
N GLN A 323 1.99 37.92 12.57
CA GLN A 323 1.18 37.79 11.35
C GLN A 323 1.17 36.35 10.86
N LEU A 324 0.02 35.91 10.32
CA LEU A 324 -0.12 34.61 9.66
C LEU A 324 0.31 34.78 8.20
N ALA A 325 1.31 34.03 7.76
CA ALA A 325 1.75 33.94 6.38
C ALA A 325 1.38 32.55 5.81
N ILE A 326 0.46 32.52 4.85
CA ILE A 326 0.07 31.29 4.13
C ILE A 326 1.10 31.05 3.01
N LYS A 327 1.80 29.92 3.06
CA LYS A 327 2.76 29.51 2.02
C LYS A 327 2.03 28.80 0.87
N TRP A 328 1.73 29.52 -0.20
CA TRP A 328 1.05 28.94 -1.37
C TRP A 328 1.86 27.81 -2.02
N ASP A 329 3.20 27.88 -1.98
CA ASP A 329 4.10 26.85 -2.51
C ASP A 329 3.91 25.47 -1.85
N TYR A 330 3.43 25.41 -0.60
CA TYR A 330 3.14 24.15 0.10
C TYR A 330 2.06 23.32 -0.62
N PHE A 331 1.10 23.99 -1.26
CA PHE A 331 0.02 23.34 -2.02
C PHE A 331 0.41 22.93 -3.45
N MET A 332 1.64 23.19 -3.88
CA MET A 332 2.19 22.72 -5.16
C MET A 332 2.99 21.41 -5.02
N ASP A 333 3.24 20.92 -3.80
CA ASP A 333 3.83 19.61 -3.56
C ASP A 333 2.74 18.53 -3.48
N ALA A 334 2.84 17.54 -4.38
CA ALA A 334 1.92 16.41 -4.45
C ALA A 334 1.87 15.58 -3.15
N TRP A 335 2.95 15.55 -2.35
CA TRP A 335 2.95 14.86 -1.06
C TRP A 335 2.01 15.52 -0.05
N ASN A 336 2.03 16.84 0.02
CA ASN A 336 1.19 17.59 0.94
C ASN A 336 -0.29 17.48 0.54
N ILE A 337 -0.59 17.51 -0.76
CA ILE A 337 -1.95 17.26 -1.28
C ILE A 337 -2.44 15.86 -0.86
N LEU A 338 -1.60 14.82 -1.03
CA LEU A 338 -1.94 13.45 -0.66
C LEU A 338 -2.14 13.29 0.86
N ASP A 339 -1.29 13.95 1.64
CA ASP A 339 -1.35 13.93 3.11
C ASP A 339 -2.63 14.61 3.63
N TRP A 340 -3.02 15.77 3.08
CA TRP A 340 -4.31 16.39 3.39
C TRP A 340 -5.51 15.56 2.92
N PHE A 341 -5.45 14.96 1.73
CA PHE A 341 -6.52 14.13 1.19
C PHE A 341 -6.79 12.88 2.05
N ASN A 342 -5.72 12.23 2.54
CA ASN A 342 -5.80 11.13 3.51
C ASN A 342 -6.48 11.59 4.82
N LEU A 343 -6.01 12.70 5.41
CA LEU A 343 -6.55 13.23 6.68
C LEU A 343 -8.01 13.66 6.57
N ILE A 344 -8.39 14.31 5.47
CA ILE A 344 -9.78 14.69 5.19
C ILE A 344 -10.67 13.44 5.12
N MET A 345 -10.22 12.37 4.45
CA MET A 345 -10.96 11.11 4.44
C MET A 345 -11.04 10.43 5.82
N MET A 346 -10.03 10.55 6.68
CA MET A 346 -10.12 10.06 8.07
C MET A 346 -11.15 10.86 8.87
N ILE A 347 -11.17 12.18 8.75
CA ILE A 347 -12.16 13.05 9.39
C ILE A 347 -13.58 12.71 8.92
N ILE A 348 -13.80 12.59 7.61
CA ILE A 348 -15.11 12.22 7.03
C ILE A 348 -15.56 10.84 7.54
N THR A 349 -14.66 9.87 7.65
CA THR A 349 -14.95 8.54 8.22
C THR A 349 -15.43 8.64 9.67
N VAL A 350 -14.81 9.49 10.49
CA VAL A 350 -15.24 9.74 11.88
C VAL A 350 -16.59 10.45 11.92
N CYS A 351 -16.85 11.42 11.03
CA CYS A 351 -18.16 12.07 10.91
C CYS A 351 -19.27 11.05 10.57
N TYR A 352 -19.06 10.15 9.61
CA TYR A 352 -20.02 9.09 9.30
C TYR A 352 -20.24 8.13 10.48
N LYS A 353 -19.20 7.79 11.26
CA LYS A 353 -19.40 6.98 12.49
C LYS A 353 -20.32 7.67 13.49
N VAL A 354 -20.14 8.97 13.73
CA VAL A 354 -21.00 9.74 14.63
C VAL A 354 -22.44 9.83 14.10
N ASP A 355 -22.64 10.02 12.80
CA ASP A 355 -23.96 9.99 12.15
C ASP A 355 -24.61 8.60 12.17
N THR A 356 -23.80 7.53 12.13
CA THR A 356 -24.29 6.15 12.29
C THR A 356 -24.84 5.93 13.69
N TRP A 357 -24.10 6.37 14.73
CA TRP A 357 -24.55 6.26 16.12
C TRP A 357 -25.73 7.19 16.45
N SER A 358 -25.86 8.37 15.82
CA SER A 358 -27.02 9.24 16.02
C SER A 358 -28.30 8.64 15.42
N LYS A 359 -28.23 8.13 14.18
CA LYS A 359 -29.32 7.38 13.53
C LYS A 359 -29.71 6.14 14.32
N ALA A 360 -28.73 5.31 14.68
CA ALA A 360 -28.95 4.09 15.46
C ALA A 360 -29.46 4.36 16.88
N GLY A 361 -29.20 5.54 17.46
CA GLY A 361 -29.78 5.97 18.72
C GLY A 361 -31.30 6.24 18.67
N SER A 362 -31.90 6.33 17.48
CA SER A 362 -33.36 6.37 17.31
C SER A 362 -33.99 4.97 17.11
N LEU A 363 -33.17 3.95 16.84
CA LEU A 363 -33.62 2.57 16.75
C LEU A 363 -33.68 1.93 18.13
N TYR A 364 -34.70 1.11 18.36
CA TYR A 364 -34.62 0.11 19.41
C TYR A 364 -33.53 -0.89 19.02
N VAL A 365 -32.40 -0.85 19.70
CA VAL A 365 -31.29 -1.81 19.58
C VAL A 365 -31.35 -2.73 20.80
N ILE A 366 -31.06 -4.04 20.61
CA ILE A 366 -31.19 -5.02 21.70
C ILE A 366 -30.22 -4.69 22.84
N SER A 367 -30.75 -4.16 23.93
CA SER A 367 -30.19 -4.34 25.27
C SER A 367 -30.78 -5.62 25.87
N PRO A 368 -29.99 -6.48 26.54
CA PRO A 368 -30.50 -7.68 27.20
C PRO A 368 -31.64 -7.43 28.21
N SER A 369 -31.80 -6.20 28.69
CA SER A 369 -32.87 -5.79 29.61
C SER A 369 -34.25 -5.61 28.95
N ASN A 370 -34.32 -5.35 27.64
CA ASN A 370 -35.55 -4.89 26.96
C ASN A 370 -36.08 -5.92 25.94
N TRP A 371 -35.72 -7.20 26.11
CA TRP A 371 -35.89 -8.28 25.13
C TRP A 371 -37.35 -8.54 24.69
N ASN A 372 -38.34 -8.08 25.46
CA ASN A 372 -39.77 -8.27 25.19
C ASN A 372 -40.44 -7.10 24.44
N ASP A 373 -39.89 -5.89 24.49
CA ASP A 373 -40.56 -4.67 23.98
C ASP A 373 -40.40 -4.49 22.46
N VAL A 374 -39.43 -5.17 21.84
CA VAL A 374 -39.01 -5.00 20.43
C VAL A 374 -40.08 -5.46 19.41
N THR A 375 -41.22 -5.99 19.87
CA THR A 375 -41.96 -7.05 19.15
C THR A 375 -43.46 -6.81 18.99
N MET A 376 -43.93 -5.59 19.25
CA MET A 376 -45.31 -5.17 19.01
C MET A 376 -45.36 -4.17 17.84
N ASP A 377 -45.87 -4.66 16.70
CA ASP A 377 -46.43 -3.89 15.57
C ASP A 377 -45.53 -2.92 14.76
N MET A 378 -44.20 -2.90 14.95
CA MET A 378 -43.32 -1.98 14.20
C MET A 378 -42.17 -2.65 13.42
N TYR A 379 -42.10 -2.33 12.12
CA TYR A 379 -40.88 -2.44 11.31
C TYR A 379 -39.85 -1.40 11.78
N SER A 380 -38.56 -1.75 11.82
CA SER A 380 -37.45 -0.83 12.15
C SER A 380 -36.52 -0.68 10.94
N ASP A 381 -36.26 0.56 10.51
CA ASP A 381 -35.40 0.80 9.34
C ASP A 381 -33.91 0.82 9.70
N PHE A 382 -33.21 -0.25 9.35
CA PHE A 382 -31.75 -0.34 9.49
C PHE A 382 -30.98 0.11 8.23
N HIS A 383 -31.65 0.43 7.12
CA HIS A 383 -30.97 0.69 5.85
C HIS A 383 -30.13 1.98 5.90
N GLY A 384 -30.63 3.05 6.52
CA GLY A 384 -29.87 4.29 6.70
C GLY A 384 -28.65 4.18 7.62
N VAL A 385 -28.61 3.15 8.48
CA VAL A 385 -27.43 2.76 9.27
C VAL A 385 -26.51 1.87 8.42
N ALA A 386 -27.08 0.95 7.65
CA ALA A 386 -26.34 0.04 6.78
C ALA A 386 -25.57 0.76 5.66
N ALA A 387 -26.19 1.71 4.97
CA ALA A 387 -25.54 2.50 3.93
C ALA A 387 -24.41 3.36 4.50
N ASN A 388 -24.62 4.00 5.65
CA ASN A 388 -23.55 4.69 6.39
C ASN A 388 -22.35 3.76 6.65
N VAL A 389 -22.59 2.53 7.13
CA VAL A 389 -21.54 1.52 7.33
C VAL A 389 -20.88 1.10 6.00
N ARG A 390 -21.66 0.94 4.92
CA ARG A 390 -21.18 0.65 3.56
C ARG A 390 -20.24 1.76 3.04
N GLN A 391 -20.57 3.03 3.33
CA GLN A 391 -19.74 4.19 3.01
C GLN A 391 -18.48 4.27 3.90
N ILE A 392 -18.59 4.02 5.20
CA ILE A 392 -17.44 3.91 6.13
C ILE A 392 -16.45 2.85 5.63
N GLN A 393 -16.93 1.66 5.27
CA GLN A 393 -16.07 0.58 4.77
C GLN A 393 -15.42 0.95 3.42
N SER A 394 -16.15 1.63 2.53
CA SER A 394 -15.62 2.14 1.27
C SER A 394 -14.51 3.17 1.48
N LEU A 395 -14.74 4.18 2.34
CA LEU A 395 -13.76 5.20 2.72
C LEU A 395 -12.52 4.59 3.39
N VAL A 396 -12.70 3.68 4.35
CA VAL A 396 -11.60 2.99 5.04
C VAL A 396 -10.77 2.15 4.05
N SER A 397 -11.41 1.47 3.08
CA SER A 397 -10.68 0.65 2.10
C SER A 397 -9.73 1.50 1.24
N PHE A 398 -10.19 2.64 0.74
CA PHE A 398 -9.37 3.56 -0.06
C PHE A 398 -8.33 4.29 0.79
N ASN A 399 -8.70 4.72 2.00
CA ASN A 399 -7.77 5.37 2.93
C ASN A 399 -6.67 4.40 3.44
N THR A 400 -6.95 3.10 3.50
CA THR A 400 -5.93 2.07 3.77
C THR A 400 -4.83 2.10 2.70
N ILE A 401 -5.19 2.23 1.43
CA ILE A 401 -4.23 2.35 0.33
C ILE A 401 -3.40 3.63 0.48
N LEU A 402 -4.04 4.79 0.74
CA LEU A 402 -3.31 6.05 0.96
C LEU A 402 -2.37 6.00 2.17
N THR A 403 -2.80 5.38 3.27
CA THR A 403 -2.03 5.29 4.52
C THR A 403 -0.82 4.39 4.38
N TRP A 404 -0.95 3.25 3.68
CA TRP A 404 0.21 2.43 3.32
C TRP A 404 1.10 3.08 2.27
N PHE A 405 0.55 3.84 1.31
CA PHE A 405 1.36 4.61 0.35
C PHE A 405 2.16 5.72 1.04
N LYS A 406 1.60 6.40 2.06
CA LYS A 406 2.32 7.36 2.91
C LYS A 406 3.55 6.75 3.59
N ALA A 407 3.58 5.43 3.84
CA ALA A 407 4.76 4.77 4.39
C ALA A 407 6.00 4.89 3.50
N VAL A 408 5.84 5.03 2.17
CA VAL A 408 6.96 5.25 1.24
C VAL A 408 7.74 6.53 1.58
N LYS A 409 7.07 7.58 2.11
CA LYS A 409 7.70 8.82 2.61
C LYS A 409 8.77 8.53 3.68
N TYR A 410 8.57 7.47 4.49
CA TYR A 410 9.47 7.05 5.57
C TYR A 410 10.45 5.92 5.17
N ILE A 411 10.16 5.15 4.11
CA ILE A 411 11.03 4.07 3.59
C ILE A 411 12.26 4.61 2.82
N ASN A 412 12.31 5.92 2.55
CA ASN A 412 13.43 6.67 1.93
C ASN A 412 14.81 6.56 2.62
N ILE A 413 14.95 5.73 3.66
CA ILE A 413 16.26 5.28 4.18
C ILE A 413 16.96 4.33 3.17
N ILE A 414 16.20 3.62 2.33
CA ILE A 414 16.72 2.70 1.31
C ILE A 414 17.13 3.49 0.05
N PRO A 415 18.40 3.49 -0.39
CA PRO A 415 18.86 4.31 -1.52
C PRO A 415 18.10 4.07 -2.83
N TYR A 416 17.78 2.80 -3.14
CA TYR A 416 17.00 2.43 -4.33
C TYR A 416 15.61 3.10 -4.37
N VAL A 417 14.98 3.28 -3.21
CA VAL A 417 13.68 3.96 -3.12
C VAL A 417 13.86 5.46 -3.36
N THR A 418 14.94 6.08 -2.87
CA THR A 418 15.24 7.47 -3.22
C THR A 418 15.57 7.66 -4.71
N THR A 419 16.26 6.71 -5.36
CA THR A 419 16.47 6.74 -6.82
C THR A 419 15.14 6.71 -7.57
N PHE A 420 14.23 5.82 -7.17
CA PHE A 420 12.91 5.69 -7.78
C PHE A 420 12.05 6.96 -7.59
N MET A 421 11.99 7.50 -6.38
CA MET A 421 11.23 8.71 -6.06
C MET A 421 11.77 9.95 -6.79
N GLN A 422 13.10 10.06 -6.92
CA GLN A 422 13.74 11.09 -7.74
C GLN A 422 13.44 10.90 -9.23
N THR A 423 13.41 9.65 -9.73
CA THR A 423 13.01 9.33 -11.11
C THR A 423 11.58 9.81 -11.40
N VAL A 424 10.62 9.49 -10.52
CA VAL A 424 9.23 9.94 -10.63
C VAL A 424 9.16 11.47 -10.66
N SER A 425 9.83 12.15 -9.71
CA SER A 425 9.86 13.62 -9.61
C SER A 425 10.45 14.31 -10.85
N ILE A 426 11.50 13.76 -11.46
CA ILE A 426 12.06 14.26 -12.73
C ILE A 426 11.09 13.98 -13.89
N SER A 427 10.51 12.79 -13.95
CA SER A 427 9.65 12.35 -15.06
C SER A 427 8.28 13.05 -15.13
N GLN A 428 7.81 13.65 -14.03
CA GLN A 428 6.42 14.12 -13.88
C GLN A 428 5.93 15.05 -15.00
N GLN A 429 6.80 15.90 -15.55
CA GLN A 429 6.43 16.82 -16.64
C GLN A 429 6.18 16.06 -17.95
N ASN A 430 7.09 15.15 -18.31
CA ASN A 430 7.00 14.31 -19.50
C ASN A 430 5.82 13.32 -19.40
N LEU A 431 5.62 12.73 -18.22
CA LEU A 431 4.48 11.87 -17.93
C LEU A 431 3.15 12.63 -17.98
N GLY A 432 3.10 13.88 -17.49
CA GLY A 432 1.92 14.73 -17.62
C GLY A 432 1.50 14.95 -19.08
N SER A 433 2.46 15.26 -19.96
CA SER A 433 2.19 15.37 -21.41
C SER A 433 1.74 14.03 -22.02
N TRP A 434 2.35 12.91 -21.63
CA TRP A 434 1.95 11.57 -22.10
C TRP A 434 0.53 11.19 -21.64
N ILE A 435 0.14 11.48 -20.40
CA ILE A 435 -1.20 11.24 -19.86
C ILE A 435 -2.26 11.96 -20.68
N VAL A 436 -2.02 13.20 -21.11
CA VAL A 436 -2.96 13.95 -21.96
C VAL A 436 -3.15 13.27 -23.33
N VAL A 437 -2.08 12.78 -23.96
CA VAL A 437 -2.15 12.03 -25.23
C VAL A 437 -2.88 10.69 -25.04
N PHE A 438 -2.61 9.97 -23.95
CA PHE A 438 -3.30 8.72 -23.63
C PHE A 438 -4.79 8.92 -23.36
N ILE A 439 -5.19 9.90 -22.53
CA ILE A 439 -6.61 10.14 -22.21
C ILE A 439 -7.39 10.60 -23.44
N THR A 440 -6.84 11.52 -24.25
CA THR A 440 -7.55 12.02 -25.45
C THR A 440 -7.76 10.93 -26.50
N THR A 441 -6.76 10.08 -26.75
CA THR A 441 -6.89 8.95 -27.69
C THR A 441 -7.81 7.86 -27.13
N LEU A 442 -7.71 7.53 -25.84
CA LEU A 442 -8.60 6.59 -25.15
C LEU A 442 -10.06 7.02 -25.23
N VAL A 443 -10.38 8.29 -24.92
CA VAL A 443 -11.75 8.83 -25.01
C VAL A 443 -12.27 8.77 -26.45
N GLY A 444 -11.40 8.99 -27.44
CA GLY A 444 -11.73 8.76 -28.85
C GLY A 444 -12.22 7.33 -29.13
N PHE A 445 -11.50 6.30 -28.64
CA PHE A 445 -11.92 4.90 -28.77
C PHE A 445 -13.18 4.58 -27.97
N VAL A 446 -13.34 5.13 -26.77
CA VAL A 446 -14.55 4.96 -25.93
C VAL A 446 -15.80 5.45 -26.65
N LEU A 447 -15.75 6.65 -27.23
CA LEU A 447 -16.87 7.22 -27.98
C LEU A 447 -17.10 6.46 -29.29
N ALA A 448 -16.05 6.05 -30.00
CA ALA A 448 -16.17 5.24 -31.22
C ALA A 448 -16.82 3.87 -30.96
N TRP A 449 -16.45 3.17 -29.89
CA TRP A 449 -16.98 1.82 -29.60
C TRP A 449 -18.40 1.87 -29.04
N SER A 450 -18.72 2.84 -28.18
CA SER A 450 -20.10 3.03 -27.68
C SER A 450 -21.07 3.48 -28.77
N THR A 451 -20.64 4.27 -29.75
CA THR A 451 -21.48 4.66 -30.89
C THR A 451 -21.59 3.58 -31.98
N ALA A 452 -20.55 2.77 -32.20
CA ALA A 452 -20.58 1.71 -33.21
C ALA A 452 -21.26 0.41 -32.75
N PHE A 453 -21.21 0.08 -31.45
CA PHE A 453 -21.63 -1.24 -30.94
C PHE A 453 -22.55 -1.17 -29.69
N GLY A 454 -22.84 0.02 -29.16
CA GLY A 454 -23.61 0.18 -27.91
C GLY A 454 -25.11 -0.16 -28.04
N GLY A 455 -25.62 -0.41 -29.25
CA GLY A 455 -26.96 -0.97 -29.47
C GLY A 455 -27.02 -2.48 -29.23
N ASP A 456 -26.03 -3.20 -29.76
CA ASP A 456 -26.00 -4.68 -29.76
C ASP A 456 -25.24 -5.26 -28.56
N VAL A 457 -24.20 -4.57 -28.09
CA VAL A 457 -23.31 -5.04 -27.01
C VAL A 457 -23.63 -4.30 -25.71
N SER A 458 -24.26 -5.00 -24.77
CA SER A 458 -24.64 -4.48 -23.44
C SER A 458 -23.47 -3.82 -22.68
N SER A 459 -22.25 -4.35 -22.81
CA SER A 459 -21.04 -3.81 -22.19
C SER A 459 -20.53 -2.49 -22.81
N LEU A 460 -21.08 -2.07 -23.95
CA LEU A 460 -20.70 -0.84 -24.66
C LEU A 460 -21.84 0.21 -24.68
N ARG A 461 -23.00 -0.10 -24.08
CA ARG A 461 -24.25 0.69 -24.11
C ARG A 461 -24.11 2.12 -23.56
N THR A 462 -23.20 2.35 -22.62
CA THR A 462 -22.88 3.70 -22.11
C THR A 462 -21.38 3.99 -22.24
N PRO A 463 -20.96 5.26 -22.39
CA PRO A 463 -19.53 5.61 -22.48
C PRO A 463 -18.71 5.15 -21.25
N PHE A 464 -19.31 5.10 -20.06
CA PHE A 464 -18.62 4.61 -18.86
C PHE A 464 -18.43 3.09 -18.84
N GLN A 465 -19.44 2.32 -19.29
CA GLN A 465 -19.30 0.87 -19.49
C GLN A 465 -18.29 0.57 -20.61
N ALA A 466 -18.32 1.32 -21.71
CA ALA A 466 -17.34 1.21 -22.80
C ALA A 466 -15.91 1.55 -22.34
N PHE A 467 -15.73 2.58 -21.49
CA PHE A 467 -14.45 2.87 -20.83
C PHE A 467 -13.97 1.69 -19.98
N ARG A 468 -14.84 1.08 -19.16
CA ARG A 468 -14.50 -0.12 -18.37
C ARG A 468 -14.10 -1.29 -19.27
N PHE A 469 -14.84 -1.55 -20.34
CA PHE A 469 -14.54 -2.62 -21.31
C PHE A 469 -13.19 -2.40 -22.01
N ILE A 470 -12.93 -1.17 -22.47
CA ILE A 470 -11.67 -0.81 -23.13
C ILE A 470 -10.48 -0.87 -22.15
N MET A 471 -10.67 -0.47 -20.88
CA MET A 471 -9.66 -0.66 -19.84
C MET A 471 -9.35 -2.14 -19.58
N LEU A 472 -10.38 -3.00 -19.51
CA LEU A 472 -10.19 -4.45 -19.43
C LEU A 472 -9.49 -5.02 -20.68
N THR A 473 -9.63 -4.37 -21.83
CA THR A 473 -8.90 -4.72 -23.06
C THR A 473 -7.40 -4.38 -22.96
N ILE A 474 -7.02 -3.28 -22.30
CA ILE A 474 -5.60 -2.98 -21.99
C ILE A 474 -4.99 -4.08 -21.10
N LEU A 475 -5.78 -4.61 -20.16
CA LEU A 475 -5.39 -5.72 -19.28
C LEU A 475 -5.44 -7.10 -19.96
N GLY A 476 -5.93 -7.21 -21.20
CA GLY A 476 -6.11 -8.49 -21.89
C GLY A 476 -7.21 -9.39 -21.32
N ASN A 477 -8.17 -8.82 -20.59
CA ASN A 477 -9.22 -9.53 -19.86
C ASN A 477 -10.66 -9.16 -20.32
N SER A 478 -10.80 -8.65 -21.55
CA SER A 478 -12.09 -8.47 -22.23
C SER A 478 -12.21 -9.46 -23.39
N ASP A 479 -13.41 -9.95 -23.65
CA ASP A 479 -13.67 -10.75 -24.85
C ASP A 479 -13.99 -9.82 -26.03
N VAL A 480 -12.99 -9.64 -26.88
CA VAL A 480 -13.08 -8.77 -28.07
C VAL A 480 -13.80 -9.47 -29.23
N SER A 481 -14.08 -10.79 -29.15
CA SER A 481 -14.78 -11.52 -30.22
C SER A 481 -16.18 -10.97 -30.49
N VAL A 482 -16.91 -10.58 -29.45
CA VAL A 482 -18.26 -10.00 -29.50
C VAL A 482 -18.35 -8.78 -30.44
N ILE A 483 -17.28 -7.98 -30.53
CA ILE A 483 -17.20 -6.81 -31.43
C ILE A 483 -17.07 -7.25 -32.90
N TYR A 484 -16.35 -8.34 -33.16
CA TYR A 484 -16.20 -8.92 -34.49
C TYR A 484 -17.48 -9.63 -34.95
N GLU A 485 -18.22 -10.27 -34.05
CA GLU A 485 -19.48 -10.94 -34.35
C GLU A 485 -20.59 -9.96 -34.80
N VAL A 486 -20.67 -8.78 -34.17
CA VAL A 486 -21.68 -7.75 -34.52
C VAL A 486 -21.42 -7.13 -35.90
N SER A 487 -20.18 -6.75 -36.22
CA SER A 487 -19.83 -6.33 -37.59
C SER A 487 -18.36 -6.60 -37.94
N PRO A 488 -18.05 -7.72 -38.66
CA PRO A 488 -16.67 -8.18 -38.87
C PRO A 488 -15.71 -7.14 -39.45
N PHE A 489 -16.17 -6.29 -40.38
CA PHE A 489 -15.32 -5.29 -41.04
C PHE A 489 -15.01 -4.08 -40.13
N LEU A 490 -16.06 -3.46 -39.57
CA LEU A 490 -15.90 -2.28 -38.71
C LEU A 490 -15.23 -2.65 -37.38
N GLY A 491 -15.61 -3.79 -36.81
CA GLY A 491 -14.96 -4.39 -35.65
C GLY A 491 -13.46 -4.60 -35.89
N ALA A 492 -13.08 -5.38 -36.92
CA ALA A 492 -11.66 -5.64 -37.20
C ALA A 492 -10.84 -4.36 -37.44
N LEU A 493 -11.41 -3.36 -38.13
CA LEU A 493 -10.75 -2.06 -38.35
C LEU A 493 -10.54 -1.30 -37.04
N LEU A 494 -11.57 -1.19 -36.20
CA LEU A 494 -11.48 -0.48 -34.91
C LEU A 494 -10.57 -1.20 -33.91
N ILE A 495 -10.58 -2.53 -33.90
CA ILE A 495 -9.66 -3.35 -33.08
C ILE A 495 -8.22 -3.16 -33.54
N MET A 496 -7.95 -3.20 -34.86
CA MET A 496 -6.60 -2.96 -35.40
C MET A 496 -6.08 -1.57 -35.03
N MET A 497 -6.89 -0.53 -35.26
CA MET A 497 -6.52 0.86 -34.94
C MET A 497 -6.27 1.02 -33.44
N TYR A 498 -7.10 0.42 -32.59
CA TYR A 498 -6.92 0.42 -31.14
C TYR A 498 -5.60 -0.26 -30.71
N VAL A 499 -5.30 -1.45 -31.22
CA VAL A 499 -4.06 -2.18 -30.89
C VAL A 499 -2.82 -1.39 -31.33
N VAL A 500 -2.83 -0.83 -32.55
CA VAL A 500 -1.72 -0.03 -33.05
C VAL A 500 -1.53 1.27 -32.24
N SER A 501 -2.61 2.00 -31.96
CA SER A 501 -2.54 3.25 -31.20
C SER A 501 -2.12 3.04 -29.75
N ILE A 502 -2.82 2.17 -29.00
CA ILE A 502 -2.59 2.03 -27.56
C ILE A 502 -1.30 1.24 -27.29
N PHE A 503 -1.17 0.02 -27.82
CA PHE A 503 -0.04 -0.84 -27.47
C PHE A 503 1.24 -0.47 -28.24
N PHE A 504 1.20 -0.37 -29.57
CA PHE A 504 2.43 -0.16 -30.35
C PHE A 504 2.95 1.29 -30.33
N ILE A 505 2.10 2.31 -30.15
CA ILE A 505 2.53 3.70 -30.09
C ILE A 505 2.58 4.20 -28.63
N ILE A 506 1.45 4.24 -27.93
CA ILE A 506 1.35 5.01 -26.67
C ILE A 506 2.03 4.31 -25.49
N MET A 507 1.91 2.99 -25.34
CA MET A 507 2.63 2.25 -24.30
C MET A 507 4.15 2.21 -24.55
N ASN A 508 4.59 2.10 -25.80
CA ASN A 508 6.02 2.20 -26.12
C ASN A 508 6.60 3.60 -25.84
N LEU A 509 5.80 4.67 -26.05
CA LEU A 509 6.19 6.03 -25.67
C LEU A 509 6.30 6.18 -24.14
N PHE A 510 5.41 5.56 -23.36
CA PHE A 510 5.52 5.51 -21.90
C PHE A 510 6.83 4.87 -21.45
N TYR A 511 7.15 3.66 -21.96
CA TYR A 511 8.39 2.98 -21.62
C TYR A 511 9.64 3.78 -22.02
N ALA A 512 9.63 4.44 -23.18
CA ALA A 512 10.74 5.30 -23.61
C ALA A 512 10.98 6.48 -22.66
N ILE A 513 9.91 7.17 -22.22
CA ILE A 513 10.00 8.28 -21.25
C ILE A 513 10.54 7.78 -19.90
N ILE A 514 9.98 6.69 -19.36
CA ILE A 514 10.41 6.10 -18.08
C ILE A 514 11.89 5.71 -18.14
N VAL A 515 12.32 4.99 -19.18
CA VAL A 515 13.72 4.52 -19.31
C VAL A 515 14.70 5.70 -19.42
N SER A 516 14.38 6.74 -20.20
CA SER A 516 15.23 7.94 -20.29
C SER A 516 15.40 8.60 -18.92
N THR A 517 14.29 8.90 -18.25
CA THR A 517 14.30 9.59 -16.95
C THR A 517 14.95 8.75 -15.84
N LEU A 518 14.90 7.43 -15.92
CA LEU A 518 15.62 6.52 -15.02
C LEU A 518 17.14 6.57 -15.23
N SER A 519 17.63 6.67 -16.46
CA SER A 519 19.06 6.91 -16.72
C SER A 519 19.51 8.28 -16.21
N ASP A 520 18.70 9.33 -16.38
CA ASP A 520 19.00 10.67 -15.91
C ASP A 520 19.04 10.74 -14.37
N ALA A 521 18.02 10.20 -13.70
CA ALA A 521 17.93 10.16 -12.25
C ALA A 521 19.08 9.36 -11.60
N LYS A 522 19.45 8.22 -12.21
CA LYS A 522 20.61 7.42 -11.76
C LYS A 522 21.91 8.18 -11.93
N ALA A 523 22.14 8.85 -13.07
CA ALA A 523 23.34 9.65 -13.29
C ALA A 523 23.42 10.83 -12.30
N GLU A 524 22.29 11.46 -11.97
CA GLU A 524 22.25 12.51 -10.97
C GLU A 524 22.52 11.97 -9.55
N GLU A 525 21.95 10.81 -9.17
CA GLU A 525 22.23 10.20 -7.86
C GLU A 525 23.70 9.73 -7.76
N ASP A 526 24.26 9.09 -8.78
CA ASP A 526 25.70 8.75 -8.82
C ASP A 526 26.55 10.02 -8.61
N SER A 527 26.12 11.18 -9.15
CA SER A 527 26.77 12.47 -8.89
C SER A 527 26.60 12.95 -7.44
N LYS A 528 25.43 12.75 -6.82
CA LYS A 528 25.15 13.11 -5.42
C LYS A 528 25.95 12.22 -4.47
N GLN A 529 26.05 10.92 -4.74
CA GLN A 529 26.89 10.00 -3.98
C GLN A 529 28.38 10.37 -4.13
N LYS A 530 28.88 10.61 -5.34
CA LYS A 530 30.26 11.08 -5.56
C LYS A 530 30.56 12.40 -4.82
N LYS A 531 29.63 13.36 -4.79
CA LYS A 531 29.75 14.59 -4.00
C LYS A 531 29.76 14.34 -2.49
N LYS A 532 28.91 13.44 -1.98
CA LYS A 532 28.92 13.03 -0.56
C LYS A 532 30.25 12.36 -0.18
N TRP A 533 30.76 11.47 -1.02
CA TRP A 533 32.05 10.80 -0.84
C TRP A 533 33.23 11.78 -0.89
N ALA A 534 33.24 12.73 -1.84
CA ALA A 534 34.24 13.80 -1.89
C ALA A 534 34.23 14.63 -0.61
N VAL A 535 33.08 15.14 -0.16
CA VAL A 535 32.97 15.92 1.09
C VAL A 535 33.34 15.10 2.34
N LEU A 536 33.08 13.79 2.35
CA LEU A 536 33.54 12.90 3.42
C LEU A 536 35.06 12.73 3.39
N GLN A 537 35.64 12.54 2.20
CA GLN A 537 37.08 12.41 1.99
C GLN A 537 37.81 13.70 2.36
N ASP A 538 37.32 14.87 1.92
CA ASP A 538 37.81 16.20 2.27
C ASP A 538 37.82 16.39 3.80
N ARG A 539 36.70 16.04 4.48
CA ARG A 539 36.59 16.08 5.94
C ARG A 539 37.55 15.13 6.65
N ILE A 540 37.83 13.95 6.08
CA ILE A 540 38.81 13.00 6.61
C ILE A 540 40.22 13.58 6.44
N THR A 541 40.57 14.14 5.28
CA THR A 541 41.87 14.78 5.05
C THR A 541 42.05 16.02 5.92
N ASP A 542 41.04 16.88 6.07
CA ASP A 542 41.09 18.05 6.96
C ASP A 542 41.26 17.63 8.43
N SER A 543 40.56 16.57 8.87
CA SER A 543 40.74 15.99 10.20
C SER A 543 42.16 15.46 10.39
N TRP A 544 42.73 14.80 9.38
CA TRP A 544 44.09 14.25 9.41
C TRP A 544 45.17 15.35 9.37
N HIS A 545 44.95 16.40 8.58
CA HIS A 545 45.78 17.60 8.56
C HIS A 545 45.69 18.39 9.87
N ALA A 546 44.52 18.50 10.48
CA ALA A 546 44.34 19.11 11.80
C ALA A 546 45.04 18.29 12.91
N ILE A 547 45.04 16.96 12.83
CA ILE A 547 45.81 16.09 13.74
C ILE A 547 47.32 16.33 13.56
N ASN A 548 47.83 16.42 12.33
CA ASN A 548 49.25 16.72 12.08
C ASN A 548 49.66 18.15 12.46
N TYR A 549 48.83 19.17 12.20
CA TYR A 549 49.07 20.53 12.69
C TYR A 549 48.90 20.65 14.22
N GLY A 550 48.19 19.70 14.84
CA GLY A 550 48.12 19.47 16.29
C GLY A 550 49.43 18.98 16.93
N GLY A 551 50.59 19.23 16.30
CA GLY A 551 51.94 18.77 16.67
C GLY A 551 52.53 19.29 18.00
N LYS A 552 51.71 19.42 19.06
CA LYS A 552 52.19 19.47 20.45
C LYS A 552 52.88 18.15 20.83
N MET A 553 52.29 17.01 20.47
CA MET A 553 52.87 15.68 20.73
C MET A 553 54.28 15.54 20.15
N GLU A 554 54.49 15.86 18.87
CA GLU A 554 55.83 15.73 18.26
C GLU A 554 56.86 16.65 18.94
N LYS A 555 56.49 17.89 19.24
CA LYS A 555 57.37 18.84 19.95
C LYS A 555 57.71 18.38 21.37
N GLN A 556 56.73 17.83 22.11
CA GLN A 556 56.96 17.28 23.45
C GLN A 556 57.80 15.99 23.43
N PHE A 557 57.57 15.09 22.45
CA PHE A 557 58.37 13.88 22.29
C PHE A 557 59.83 14.21 21.93
N ARG A 558 60.03 15.22 21.08
CA ARG A 558 61.34 15.75 20.70
C ARG A 558 62.08 16.46 21.84
N SER A 559 61.37 17.05 22.81
CA SER A 559 61.98 17.61 24.02
C SER A 559 62.25 16.58 25.12
N CYS A 560 61.40 15.57 25.29
CA CYS A 560 61.58 14.55 26.34
C CYS A 560 62.63 13.49 25.96
N PHE A 561 62.68 13.04 24.69
CA PHE A 561 63.56 11.94 24.28
C PHE A 561 64.34 12.22 22.97
N PRO A 562 65.24 13.23 22.95
CA PRO A 562 66.02 13.59 21.76
C PRO A 562 66.87 12.43 21.20
N GLY A 563 67.39 11.55 22.08
CA GLY A 563 68.13 10.35 21.69
C GLY A 563 67.27 9.26 21.02
N LEU A 564 65.97 9.19 21.33
CA LEU A 564 65.05 8.22 20.73
C LEU A 564 64.52 8.74 19.38
N TYR A 565 64.08 10.00 19.34
CA TYR A 565 63.57 10.66 18.13
C TYR A 565 64.64 10.68 17.01
N SER A 566 65.89 11.00 17.33
CA SER A 566 67.00 10.98 16.36
C SER A 566 67.34 9.58 15.82
N ARG A 567 67.20 8.53 16.64
CA ARG A 567 67.34 7.13 16.18
C ARG A 567 66.17 6.69 15.31
N LEU A 568 64.94 7.08 15.67
CA LEU A 568 63.72 6.74 14.94
C LEU A 568 63.69 7.44 13.57
N MET A 569 64.03 8.74 13.50
CA MET A 569 64.16 9.47 12.23
C MET A 569 65.28 8.89 11.34
N LYS A 570 66.43 8.50 11.90
CA LYS A 570 67.47 7.77 11.13
C LYS A 570 66.98 6.41 10.60
N ARG A 571 66.10 5.71 11.33
CA ARG A 571 65.47 4.47 10.85
C ARG A 571 64.47 4.77 9.72
N HIS A 572 63.67 5.82 9.84
CA HIS A 572 62.71 6.23 8.83
C HIS A 572 63.40 6.68 7.52
N GLN A 573 64.48 7.47 7.63
CA GLN A 573 65.33 7.85 6.48
C GLN A 573 65.97 6.63 5.79
N ARG A 574 66.36 5.59 6.55
CA ARG A 574 66.87 4.33 5.96
C ARG A 574 65.78 3.53 5.25
N VAL A 575 64.55 3.51 5.78
CA VAL A 575 63.41 2.87 5.11
C VAL A 575 63.09 3.60 3.81
N GLN A 576 62.97 4.94 3.84
CA GLN A 576 62.74 5.75 2.64
C GLN A 576 63.88 5.66 1.61
N ALA A 577 65.13 5.50 2.06
CA ALA A 577 66.25 5.23 1.16
C ALA A 577 66.10 3.86 0.48
N HIS A 578 65.78 2.79 1.22
CA HIS A 578 65.57 1.45 0.64
C HIS A 578 64.29 1.34 -0.20
N GLU A 579 63.24 2.11 0.09
CA GLU A 579 62.05 2.24 -0.76
C GLU A 579 62.43 2.93 -2.07
N LYS A 580 63.18 4.04 -2.01
CA LYS A 580 63.66 4.72 -3.21
C LYS A 580 64.65 3.88 -4.03
N GLU A 581 65.55 3.12 -3.39
CA GLU A 581 66.43 2.15 -4.06
C GLU A 581 65.62 1.03 -4.75
N ARG A 582 64.48 0.63 -4.19
CA ARG A 582 63.56 -0.33 -4.83
C ARG A 582 62.87 0.30 -6.04
N ASP A 583 62.36 1.52 -5.92
CA ASP A 583 61.71 2.23 -7.02
C ASP A 583 62.71 2.53 -8.16
N ASP A 584 63.92 2.99 -7.84
CA ASP A 584 65.01 3.19 -8.81
C ASP A 584 65.46 1.86 -9.45
N MET A 585 65.42 0.73 -8.73
CA MET A 585 65.63 -0.61 -9.31
C MET A 585 64.47 -1.08 -10.20
N VAL A 586 63.22 -0.71 -9.89
CA VAL A 586 62.05 -1.02 -10.74
C VAL A 586 62.11 -0.20 -12.02
N LEU A 587 62.30 1.13 -11.93
CA LEU A 587 62.54 2.01 -13.08
C LEU A 587 63.75 1.55 -13.91
N GLY A 588 64.84 1.12 -13.26
CA GLY A 588 66.01 0.57 -13.93
C GLY A 588 65.74 -0.74 -14.67
N LYS A 589 64.81 -1.58 -14.18
CA LYS A 589 64.32 -2.78 -14.89
C LYS A 589 63.41 -2.39 -16.05
N GLU A 590 62.46 -1.47 -15.87
CA GLU A 590 61.58 -0.99 -16.94
C GLU A 590 62.35 -0.31 -18.08
N MET A 591 63.37 0.50 -17.76
CA MET A 591 64.27 1.08 -18.78
C MET A 591 65.08 0.02 -19.50
N LYS A 592 65.55 -1.03 -18.82
CA LYS A 592 66.22 -2.17 -19.48
C LYS A 592 65.28 -2.93 -20.40
N ILE A 593 64.04 -3.18 -20.00
CA ILE A 593 63.02 -3.81 -20.84
C ILE A 593 62.76 -2.94 -22.09
N ARG A 594 62.56 -1.63 -21.93
CA ARG A 594 62.41 -0.69 -23.05
C ARG A 594 63.64 -0.63 -23.98
N MET A 595 64.86 -0.76 -23.45
CA MET A 595 66.08 -0.88 -24.27
C MET A 595 66.18 -2.23 -25.00
N GLN A 596 65.64 -3.30 -24.40
CA GLN A 596 65.64 -4.63 -24.99
C GLN A 596 64.59 -4.74 -26.11
N ASP A 597 63.44 -4.07 -25.97
CA ASP A 597 62.47 -3.90 -27.06
C ASP A 597 63.02 -3.01 -28.20
N SER A 598 63.70 -1.89 -27.88
CA SER A 598 64.22 -0.99 -28.91
C SER A 598 65.42 -1.56 -29.69
N THR A 599 66.19 -2.48 -29.10
CA THR A 599 67.27 -3.19 -29.79
C THR A 599 66.78 -4.34 -30.69
N ILE A 600 65.51 -4.75 -30.58
CA ILE A 600 64.85 -5.68 -31.53
C ILE A 600 64.36 -4.95 -32.80
N ALA A 601 64.28 -3.62 -32.79
CA ALA A 601 63.66 -2.82 -33.86
C ALA A 601 64.60 -2.41 -35.03
N LEU A 602 65.90 -2.72 -34.98
CA LEU A 602 66.88 -2.28 -36.00
C LEU A 602 67.83 -3.38 -36.46
N GLY A 603 67.39 -4.14 -37.47
CA GLY A 603 68.24 -5.02 -38.27
C GLY A 603 67.70 -5.13 -39.71
N PRO A 604 68.54 -5.06 -40.77
CA PRO A 604 68.09 -5.20 -42.15
C PRO A 604 67.65 -6.65 -42.43
N GLY A 605 66.61 -6.80 -43.26
CA GLY A 605 65.87 -8.05 -43.39
C GLY A 605 66.57 -9.17 -44.17
N SER A 606 66.13 -10.40 -43.89
CA SER A 606 66.26 -11.57 -44.76
C SER A 606 64.98 -12.40 -44.67
N ALA A 607 64.62 -13.11 -45.73
CA ALA A 607 63.26 -13.65 -45.91
C ALA A 607 63.25 -15.18 -46.13
N THR A 608 62.80 -15.93 -45.11
CA THR A 608 62.36 -17.33 -45.25
C THR A 608 61.18 -17.62 -44.32
N TRP A 609 60.06 -18.08 -44.89
CA TRP A 609 59.00 -18.75 -44.12
C TRP A 609 59.47 -20.11 -43.60
N GLY A 610 59.01 -20.53 -42.42
CA GLY A 610 59.26 -21.89 -41.93
C GLY A 610 58.60 -22.23 -40.59
N ARG A 611 57.44 -22.91 -40.64
CA ARG A 611 56.75 -23.64 -39.55
C ARG A 611 56.67 -22.99 -38.16
N ARG A 612 55.44 -22.66 -37.72
CA ARG A 612 55.07 -22.70 -36.29
C ARG A 612 54.73 -24.14 -35.87
N PRO A 613 55.47 -24.78 -34.94
CA PRO A 613 54.90 -25.78 -34.04
C PRO A 613 54.22 -25.10 -32.83
N ARG A 614 53.36 -25.83 -32.10
CA ARG A 614 52.74 -25.36 -30.85
C ARG A 614 53.81 -25.10 -29.78
N ARG A 615 53.68 -24.01 -29.01
CA ARG A 615 54.29 -23.92 -27.67
C ARG A 615 53.35 -24.58 -26.67
N GLN A 616 53.73 -25.74 -26.15
CA GLN A 616 53.10 -26.32 -24.96
C GLN A 616 53.59 -25.56 -23.72
N LEU A 617 52.79 -25.53 -22.65
CA LEU A 617 53.27 -25.12 -21.34
C LEU A 617 53.95 -26.31 -20.66
N ALA A 618 55.19 -26.08 -20.21
CA ALA A 618 55.96 -26.89 -19.28
C ALA A 618 56.73 -25.88 -18.41
N THR A 619 56.52 -25.79 -17.09
CA THR A 619 56.97 -26.73 -16.04
C THR A 619 58.49 -26.93 -16.03
N VAL A 620 59.15 -26.08 -15.26
CA VAL A 620 60.51 -26.24 -14.75
C VAL A 620 60.37 -25.87 -13.26
N ALA A 621 60.30 -26.81 -12.30
CA ALA A 621 61.21 -27.90 -12.00
C ALA A 621 62.59 -27.36 -11.57
N ILE A 622 62.69 -27.03 -10.28
CA ILE A 622 63.97 -26.80 -9.60
C ILE A 622 64.41 -28.18 -9.09
N GLU A 623 65.63 -28.60 -9.43
CA GLU A 623 66.31 -29.72 -8.77
C GLU A 623 67.49 -29.16 -7.98
N ASP A 624 67.69 -29.69 -6.77
CA ASP A 624 68.69 -29.22 -5.83
C ASP A 624 70.11 -29.69 -6.16
N LYS A 625 71.09 -29.02 -5.54
CA LYS A 625 72.34 -29.67 -5.14
C LYS A 625 72.67 -29.37 -3.69
N VAL A 626 73.14 -30.41 -3.01
CA VAL A 626 73.28 -30.54 -1.55
C VAL A 626 74.75 -30.47 -1.14
N GLU A 627 75.02 -29.89 0.03
CA GLU A 627 76.10 -30.14 1.02
C GLU A 627 76.05 -28.94 2.02
N SER A 628 75.50 -29.09 3.24
CA SER A 628 76.14 -29.54 4.51
C SER A 628 77.17 -28.53 5.06
N GLU A 629 77.28 -28.15 6.34
CA GLU A 629 76.90 -28.67 7.69
C GLU A 629 76.66 -27.43 8.64
N ASP A 630 76.01 -27.39 9.83
CA ASP A 630 75.01 -28.22 10.56
C ASP A 630 74.36 -27.44 11.76
N GLU A 631 73.55 -28.12 12.58
CA GLU A 631 73.03 -27.86 13.96
C GLU A 631 72.16 -26.61 14.32
N GLY A 632 71.00 -26.85 14.98
CA GLY A 632 70.12 -25.77 15.50
C GLY A 632 68.78 -26.11 16.22
N SER A 633 68.53 -27.37 16.63
CA SER A 633 67.43 -27.87 17.50
C SER A 633 66.01 -27.23 17.47
N GLU A 634 65.01 -27.98 17.00
CA GLU A 634 63.58 -27.75 17.28
C GLU A 634 63.11 -28.37 18.62
N PRO A 635 62.00 -27.88 19.21
CA PRO A 635 61.18 -28.63 20.16
C PRO A 635 59.88 -29.19 19.52
N ASP A 636 59.52 -30.41 19.93
CA ASP A 636 58.45 -31.25 19.37
C ASP A 636 57.01 -30.68 19.52
N LEU A 637 56.17 -30.89 18.50
CA LEU A 637 54.74 -30.52 18.47
C LEU A 637 53.86 -31.78 18.45
N GLY A 638 53.29 -32.10 19.61
CA GLY A 638 52.44 -33.27 19.80
C GLY A 638 51.22 -33.36 18.86
N PRO A 639 50.68 -34.58 18.65
CA PRO A 639 49.78 -34.88 17.54
C PRO A 639 48.46 -34.10 17.59
N LEU A 640 48.12 -33.49 16.45
CA LEU A 640 46.89 -32.72 16.24
C LEU A 640 45.65 -33.61 16.33
N ARG A 641 44.66 -33.19 17.14
CA ARG A 641 43.32 -33.81 17.17
C ARG A 641 42.58 -33.56 15.87
N THR A 642 41.90 -34.58 15.37
CA THR A 642 41.03 -34.48 14.18
C THR A 642 39.73 -33.73 14.49
N LEU A 643 39.13 -33.14 13.46
CA LEU A 643 38.06 -32.14 13.58
C LEU A 643 36.78 -32.69 14.23
N ASP A 644 36.48 -33.98 14.07
CA ASP A 644 35.34 -34.64 14.71
C ASP A 644 35.46 -34.71 16.25
N GLN A 645 36.68 -34.83 16.79
CA GLN A 645 36.92 -34.81 18.25
C GLN A 645 36.67 -33.44 18.89
N LEU A 646 36.51 -32.37 18.10
CA LEU A 646 36.14 -31.03 18.56
C LEU A 646 34.61 -30.78 18.51
N ARG A 647 33.84 -31.77 18.06
CA ARG A 647 32.37 -31.66 17.91
C ARG A 647 31.63 -32.25 19.11
N GLU A 648 32.03 -33.41 19.60
CA GLU A 648 31.38 -34.06 20.76
C GLU A 648 31.61 -33.31 22.08
N SER A 649 32.77 -32.65 22.25
CA SER A 649 33.09 -31.92 23.48
C SER A 649 32.35 -30.59 23.65
N LYS A 650 31.37 -30.26 22.78
CA LYS A 650 30.70 -28.96 22.76
C LYS A 650 29.21 -28.99 23.11
N GLU A 651 28.61 -30.18 23.20
CA GLU A 651 27.21 -30.35 23.65
C GLU A 651 27.11 -30.69 25.14
N ALA A 652 28.21 -31.08 25.80
CA ALA A 652 28.24 -31.38 27.23
C ALA A 652 28.29 -30.13 28.15
N ASP A 653 29.12 -29.13 27.80
CA ASP A 653 29.36 -27.95 28.66
C ASP A 653 28.28 -26.86 28.58
N LEU A 654 27.30 -26.97 27.65
CA LEU A 654 26.24 -25.97 27.48
C LEU A 654 24.97 -26.27 28.30
N MET A 655 24.94 -27.37 29.07
CA MET A 655 23.76 -27.88 29.77
C MET A 655 23.76 -27.69 31.31
N LEU A 656 24.82 -27.12 31.90
CA LEU A 656 24.99 -27.04 33.37
C LEU A 656 25.51 -25.68 33.87
N THR A 657 24.82 -24.56 33.57
CA THR A 657 25.04 -23.29 34.32
C THR A 657 23.87 -22.29 34.30
N PHE A 658 22.61 -22.76 34.30
CA PHE A 658 21.44 -21.89 34.54
C PHE A 658 20.50 -22.49 35.60
N GLY A 659 20.63 -22.02 36.85
CA GLY A 659 19.71 -22.41 37.93
C GLY A 659 20.15 -21.97 39.33
N SER A 660 19.37 -21.08 39.95
CA SER A 660 19.44 -20.65 41.37
C SER A 660 20.73 -19.90 41.79
N THR A 661 20.76 -19.03 42.81
CA THR A 661 19.71 -18.61 43.77
C THR A 661 19.90 -17.13 44.15
N SER A 662 18.93 -16.56 44.89
CA SER A 662 18.96 -15.19 45.42
C SER A 662 19.61 -15.06 46.81
N THR A 663 19.64 -13.81 47.30
CA THR A 663 19.55 -13.39 48.73
C THR A 663 20.77 -13.50 49.67
N SER A 664 21.40 -12.34 49.87
CA SER A 664 21.51 -11.59 51.14
C SER A 664 22.53 -11.94 52.25
N VAL A 665 23.33 -10.91 52.58
CA VAL A 665 23.79 -10.47 53.91
C VAL A 665 24.93 -11.22 54.62
N GLY A 666 26.07 -10.51 54.75
CA GLY A 666 26.56 -10.07 56.07
C GLY A 666 27.76 -10.79 56.70
N ASN A 667 28.94 -10.19 56.60
CA ASN A 667 29.61 -9.57 57.76
C ASN A 667 30.84 -8.74 57.37
N GLU A 668 31.26 -7.87 58.29
CA GLU A 668 32.46 -7.03 58.19
C GLU A 668 33.72 -7.77 58.68
N VAL A 669 34.91 -7.38 58.19
CA VAL A 669 36.01 -6.75 58.98
C VAL A 669 37.37 -6.84 58.24
N ASP A 670 38.15 -5.77 58.43
CA ASP A 670 39.58 -5.58 58.15
C ASP A 670 40.09 -5.39 56.71
N ASP A 671 41.29 -4.79 56.67
CA ASP A 671 41.76 -3.86 55.65
C ASP A 671 43.22 -4.18 55.23
N GLN A 672 43.67 -3.54 54.15
CA GLN A 672 45.06 -3.43 53.67
C GLN A 672 45.70 -4.60 52.89
N LYS A 673 46.43 -4.21 51.83
CA LYS A 673 47.33 -4.97 50.95
C LYS A 673 46.72 -6.00 49.98
N LEU A 674 46.15 -5.49 48.88
CA LEU A 674 46.10 -6.16 47.56
C LEU A 674 45.74 -5.14 46.46
N THR A 675 46.71 -4.32 46.02
CA THR A 675 46.45 -3.19 45.10
C THR A 675 47.43 -3.01 43.92
N ASP A 676 48.51 -3.79 43.82
CA ASP A 676 49.39 -3.77 42.63
C ASP A 676 49.09 -4.93 41.68
N ASP A 677 49.14 -6.18 42.16
CA ASP A 677 48.93 -7.40 41.34
C ASP A 677 47.63 -7.38 40.51
N GLY A 678 46.53 -6.88 41.09
CA GLY A 678 45.24 -6.76 40.41
C GLY A 678 45.21 -5.67 39.33
N VAL A 679 46.06 -4.65 39.45
CA VAL A 679 46.21 -3.59 38.44
C VAL A 679 47.05 -4.11 37.28
N ASP A 680 48.16 -4.80 37.55
CA ASP A 680 48.98 -5.41 36.51
C ASP A 680 48.24 -6.51 35.74
N LEU A 681 47.41 -7.32 36.40
CA LEU A 681 46.56 -8.32 35.74
C LEU A 681 45.57 -7.68 34.75
N VAL A 682 44.98 -6.53 35.11
CA VAL A 682 44.08 -5.77 34.22
C VAL A 682 44.85 -5.07 33.09
N ILE A 683 46.05 -4.56 33.37
CA ILE A 683 46.93 -3.97 32.35
C ILE A 683 47.36 -5.03 31.32
N ASP A 684 47.70 -6.25 31.74
CA ASP A 684 48.13 -7.29 30.79
C ASP A 684 46.95 -7.92 30.05
N ALA A 685 45.80 -8.09 30.70
CA ALA A 685 44.56 -8.49 30.03
C ALA A 685 44.12 -7.47 28.95
N THR A 686 44.18 -6.17 29.26
CA THR A 686 43.86 -5.12 28.26
C THR A 686 44.91 -5.02 27.16
N ARG A 687 46.19 -5.26 27.46
CA ARG A 687 47.29 -5.37 26.47
C ARG A 687 47.08 -6.55 25.52
N HIS A 688 46.66 -7.71 26.04
CA HIS A 688 46.35 -8.90 25.24
C HIS A 688 45.11 -8.71 24.36
N ILE A 689 44.06 -8.07 24.88
CA ILE A 689 42.87 -7.69 24.08
C ILE A 689 43.25 -6.70 22.97
N ALA A 690 44.07 -5.69 23.28
CA ALA A 690 44.55 -4.72 22.28
C ALA A 690 45.35 -5.40 21.15
N HIS A 691 46.26 -6.32 21.47
CA HIS A 691 46.96 -7.13 20.47
C HIS A 691 45.98 -7.97 19.62
N GLY A 692 45.05 -8.68 20.25
CA GLY A 692 44.04 -9.49 19.55
C GLY A 692 43.06 -8.69 18.68
N VAL A 693 42.95 -7.37 18.86
CA VAL A 693 42.21 -6.44 17.98
C VAL A 693 43.12 -5.88 16.87
N VAL A 694 44.39 -5.59 17.15
CA VAL A 694 45.38 -5.16 16.14
C VAL A 694 45.66 -6.27 15.12
N GLU A 695 45.70 -7.53 15.53
CA GLU A 695 45.89 -8.66 14.61
C GLU A 695 44.63 -8.93 13.77
N ARG A 696 43.43 -8.91 14.38
CA ARG A 696 42.17 -9.06 13.64
C ARG A 696 41.93 -7.91 12.65
N SER A 697 42.29 -6.68 13.00
CA SER A 697 42.20 -5.55 12.06
C SER A 697 43.28 -5.58 10.97
N ARG A 698 44.47 -6.14 11.22
CA ARG A 698 45.45 -6.46 10.17
C ARG A 698 44.95 -7.55 9.23
N GLY A 699 44.35 -8.62 9.76
CA GLY A 699 43.74 -9.70 8.97
C GLY A 699 42.62 -9.17 8.06
N ALA A 700 41.67 -8.42 8.64
CA ALA A 700 40.58 -7.79 7.88
C ALA A 700 41.09 -6.80 6.81
N ARG A 701 42.15 -6.04 7.10
CA ARG A 701 42.83 -5.19 6.09
C ARG A 701 43.48 -6.01 4.97
N GLY A 702 44.04 -7.19 5.27
CA GLY A 702 44.58 -8.11 4.27
C GLY A 702 43.50 -8.61 3.31
N VAL A 703 42.36 -9.06 3.84
CA VAL A 703 41.20 -9.50 3.04
C VAL A 703 40.67 -8.36 2.18
N LEU A 704 40.43 -7.17 2.74
CA LEU A 704 39.95 -6.01 1.99
C LEU A 704 40.92 -5.57 0.88
N LEU A 705 42.23 -5.69 1.08
CA LEU A 705 43.21 -5.35 0.04
C LEU A 705 43.25 -6.39 -1.09
N ASN A 706 43.01 -7.68 -0.80
CA ASN A 706 42.82 -8.70 -1.83
C ASN A 706 41.51 -8.49 -2.61
N GLU A 707 40.38 -8.27 -1.93
CA GLU A 707 39.09 -7.99 -2.60
C GLU A 707 39.16 -6.71 -3.45
N MET A 708 39.88 -5.68 -3.00
CA MET A 708 40.14 -4.48 -3.82
C MET A 708 41.05 -4.77 -5.02
N ALA A 709 42.05 -5.64 -4.89
CA ALA A 709 42.91 -6.04 -6.00
C ALA A 709 42.14 -6.83 -7.07
N GLU A 710 41.36 -7.83 -6.66
CA GLU A 710 40.48 -8.61 -7.55
C GLU A 710 39.43 -7.71 -8.21
N SER A 711 38.81 -6.79 -7.46
CA SER A 711 37.89 -5.79 -8.02
C SER A 711 38.55 -4.88 -9.05
N MET A 712 39.81 -4.49 -8.83
CA MET A 712 40.58 -3.66 -9.76
C MET A 712 40.99 -4.44 -11.03
N GLU A 713 41.29 -5.72 -10.91
CA GLU A 713 41.53 -6.61 -12.06
C GLU A 713 40.24 -6.80 -12.89
N VAL A 714 39.09 -7.03 -12.25
CA VAL A 714 37.78 -7.09 -12.93
C VAL A 714 37.47 -5.76 -13.64
N LEU A 715 37.70 -4.62 -13.00
CA LEU A 715 37.50 -3.30 -13.62
C LEU A 715 38.42 -3.06 -14.82
N ASN A 716 39.70 -3.47 -14.75
CA ASN A 716 40.62 -3.39 -15.89
C ASN A 716 40.19 -4.29 -17.05
N ASN A 717 39.73 -5.51 -16.76
CA ASN A 717 39.19 -6.42 -17.78
C ASN A 717 37.90 -5.86 -18.43
N VAL A 718 36.99 -5.26 -17.66
CA VAL A 718 35.80 -4.57 -18.19
C VAL A 718 36.19 -3.35 -19.03
N SER A 719 37.19 -2.57 -18.61
CA SER A 719 37.72 -1.44 -19.38
C SER A 719 38.24 -1.89 -20.76
N LEU A 720 39.01 -2.99 -20.80
CA LEU A 720 39.56 -3.55 -22.04
C LEU A 720 38.45 -4.10 -22.96
N VAL A 721 37.39 -4.70 -22.40
CA VAL A 721 36.19 -5.09 -23.17
C VAL A 721 35.45 -3.87 -23.73
N LEU A 722 35.32 -2.79 -22.96
CA LEU A 722 34.71 -1.53 -23.41
C LEU A 722 35.54 -0.85 -24.51
N GLU A 723 36.87 -0.90 -24.45
CA GLU A 723 37.73 -0.39 -25.53
C GLU A 723 37.57 -1.21 -26.82
N VAL A 724 37.51 -2.55 -26.72
CA VAL A 724 37.26 -3.43 -27.88
C VAL A 724 35.87 -3.19 -28.49
N LEU A 725 34.84 -3.02 -27.68
CA LEU A 725 33.49 -2.67 -28.13
C LEU A 725 33.48 -1.28 -28.78
N GLY A 726 34.09 -0.28 -28.14
CA GLY A 726 34.25 1.08 -28.64
C GLY A 726 35.13 1.19 -29.88
N LYS A 727 35.91 0.15 -30.21
CA LYS A 727 36.62 0.02 -31.49
C LYS A 727 35.70 -0.55 -32.57
N ARG A 728 34.98 -1.64 -32.26
CA ARG A 728 33.97 -2.23 -33.17
C ARG A 728 32.85 -1.28 -33.57
N THR A 729 32.37 -0.40 -32.68
CA THR A 729 31.36 0.61 -33.03
C THR A 729 31.90 1.63 -34.02
N ARG A 730 33.15 2.08 -33.85
CA ARG A 730 33.82 2.99 -34.81
C ARG A 730 34.09 2.32 -36.16
N ASP A 731 34.42 1.03 -36.18
CA ASP A 731 34.57 0.26 -37.42
C ASP A 731 33.21 0.10 -38.14
N LEU A 732 32.11 -0.14 -37.41
CA LEU A 732 30.75 -0.20 -37.96
C LEU A 732 30.26 1.16 -38.48
N GLU A 733 30.53 2.26 -37.77
CA GLU A 733 30.28 3.62 -38.28
C GLU A 733 31.09 3.90 -39.55
N ALA A 734 32.36 3.48 -39.61
CA ALA A 734 33.18 3.65 -40.81
C ALA A 734 32.61 2.86 -42.00
N GLN A 735 32.12 1.64 -41.79
CA GLN A 735 31.43 0.85 -42.80
C GLN A 735 30.11 1.51 -43.25
N GLN A 736 29.27 1.99 -42.33
CA GLN A 736 28.06 2.73 -42.70
C GLN A 736 28.39 4.01 -43.51
N ARG A 737 29.43 4.75 -43.13
CA ARG A 737 29.90 5.95 -43.87
C ARG A 737 30.53 5.62 -45.23
N GLN A 738 30.96 4.38 -45.47
CA GLN A 738 31.37 3.91 -46.81
C GLN A 738 30.17 3.48 -47.65
N ILE A 739 29.19 2.78 -47.06
CA ILE A 739 27.95 2.39 -47.74
C ILE A 739 27.17 3.64 -48.18
N LEU A 740 27.02 4.65 -47.30
CA LEU A 740 26.40 5.95 -47.58
C LEU A 740 27.21 6.87 -48.52
N LYS A 741 28.34 6.39 -49.08
CA LYS A 741 29.10 7.07 -50.14
C LYS A 741 29.08 6.31 -51.47
N ASN A 742 28.52 5.11 -51.48
CA ASN A 742 28.41 4.23 -52.64
C ASN A 742 26.92 4.03 -53.06
N ILE A 743 26.03 4.86 -52.50
CA ILE A 743 24.62 5.05 -52.84
C ILE A 743 24.47 6.52 -53.27
#